data_AF-A0A3L7NXI8-F1
#
_entry.id   AF-A0A3L7NXI8-F1
#
_cell.length_a   1.000
_cell.length_b   1.000
_cell.length_c   1.000
_cell.angle_alpha   90.00
_cell.angle_beta   90.00
_cell.angle_gamma   90.00
#
_symmetry.space_group_name_H-M   'P 1'
#
loop_
_entity.id
_entity.type
_entity.pdbx_description
1 polymer ?
#
loop_
_entity_poly.entity_id
_entity_poly.type
_entity_poly.pdbx_seq_one_letter_code
_entity_poly.pdbx_strand_id
1 'polypeptide(L)'
;MILLAVVTVVTLVAVGSSEARAFDEDELRPGLLSTMSDARHTVHGVAHRLSFDWTDSNPDGRLTSPLKAEWSGNLLVRQPGSHTFHARVSGNVVVTVDDTVVLNTKGENAFHSASATELSAGDHLLKITFDTAEATDPKLQLFWSSPDFTLEPLPGDAFSHATDSSGAADQQSGRTLADAMRCAACHQGMDELPVVKAPSLLRVNELSSSAIVQRLLDPHAVDPGTGMPSFGFTPAEAENVAAFLLSVAAEDKLKDEPIKFKADDAAAGQKLLLTTGCAACHSLPDLPLADGGHANPYHGPDLNRVAGRRSAEWLTIWLKSPEELNSDHRMPVFSLSDDERRQIVAALMTVTQPDAEAKETQNVGGKESGELSAAEKITEGRRLVTASQCTACHSIPTLEAPAKKRPRVSVAADLSAESSCVGVSPVNRVAQQTPEIRQPVFQVSEVQQRQLQAWTRTLHTELHHASRTTMGELLLNRSGCLSCHDRDQHRGLSKISGHIESLREDLRGQSQALIPPALTAVGDKLRDDYLQTAIAGEHPTRRLPWLFVRMPKFRFSPDERTAIVNHFVGSDRIPDEADAARPELFEHLNPHHPSLATAAELLTGNQLVGAGGFNCIACHKAGAYEPRNVAMGTRGSDIMTMGQRIRPRYFMRWMQNPIRVVSGIEMPAIRKAMPGVLEDSLPAQIATIWKSMADPKFTPPTVVSRYEQFVTVSPGQRPRIIRDVFTVGDPSKRNSIARAFAVGFNNGHNLLIDLDTMQLRQWAVGEFARQRTEGKSWFWDMAGVLVSSAPAELLSCELKQKNLPASGALKPIADLRRNAELISYSVADESVMLRIRYYFDGSTIDGTQKSPEVPTDKGSDISRHTARTAWNDPERNLLQAIVSYTLQPVGRTLDSTGWSITANVEECPQEYALHLAGWQTANVAGEIPWKSTVQTMSESGTA
;
A
#
# COMPACT_ATOMS: atom_id res chain seq x y z
N MET A 1 -78.83 -23.37 10.33
CA MET A 1 -78.14 -24.60 10.82
C MET A 1 -76.74 -24.20 11.22
N ILE A 2 -76.46 -24.32 12.51
CA ILE A 2 -75.16 -24.17 13.15
C ILE A 2 -74.34 -25.44 12.83
N LEU A 3 -73.03 -25.34 12.63
CA LEU A 3 -72.11 -26.35 13.17
C LEU A 3 -70.72 -25.74 13.43
N LEU A 4 -70.34 -25.75 14.71
CA LEU A 4 -69.00 -25.55 15.23
C LEU A 4 -68.13 -26.77 14.88
N ALA A 5 -66.87 -26.56 14.52
CA ALA A 5 -65.84 -27.60 14.61
C ALA A 5 -64.53 -26.98 15.13
N VAL A 6 -64.09 -27.52 16.26
CA VAL A 6 -62.79 -27.30 16.91
C VAL A 6 -61.69 -27.93 16.05
N VAL A 7 -60.59 -27.23 15.82
CA VAL A 7 -59.34 -27.84 15.32
C VAL A 7 -58.17 -27.46 16.22
N THR A 8 -57.50 -28.50 16.66
CA THR A 8 -56.41 -28.60 17.62
C THR A 8 -55.11 -27.97 17.12
N VAL A 9 -54.40 -27.33 18.06
CA VAL A 9 -53.07 -26.75 17.91
C VAL A 9 -52.02 -27.85 17.66
N VAL A 10 -51.21 -27.69 16.60
CA VAL A 10 -49.91 -28.36 16.45
C VAL A 10 -48.85 -27.27 16.39
N THR A 11 -48.00 -27.23 17.40
CA THR A 11 -46.86 -26.35 17.53
C THR A 11 -45.73 -26.85 16.62
N LEU A 12 -45.43 -26.11 15.54
CA LEU A 12 -44.19 -26.30 14.79
C LEU A 12 -43.13 -25.36 15.37
N VAL A 13 -42.11 -25.93 16.01
CA VAL A 13 -40.86 -25.23 16.32
C VAL A 13 -40.10 -25.09 15.00
N ALA A 14 -40.15 -23.91 14.40
CA ALA A 14 -39.31 -23.55 13.27
C ALA A 14 -37.94 -23.10 13.80
N VAL A 15 -36.92 -23.93 13.62
CA VAL A 15 -35.52 -23.52 13.70
C VAL A 15 -35.25 -22.69 12.45
N GLY A 16 -35.33 -21.37 12.57
CA GLY A 16 -35.02 -20.45 11.48
C GLY A 16 -33.52 -20.32 11.30
N SER A 17 -32.98 -20.81 10.20
CA SER A 17 -31.64 -20.46 9.72
C SER A 17 -31.67 -19.04 9.13
N SER A 18 -30.81 -18.13 9.61
CA SER A 18 -30.63 -16.80 9.03
C SER A 18 -29.97 -16.91 7.65
N GLU A 19 -30.74 -16.74 6.57
CA GLU A 19 -30.18 -16.62 5.22
C GLU A 19 -29.73 -15.17 4.97
N ALA A 20 -28.45 -14.98 4.62
CA ALA A 20 -27.90 -13.70 4.20
C ALA A 20 -28.59 -13.16 2.94
N ARG A 21 -28.92 -11.86 2.90
CA ARG A 21 -29.52 -11.21 1.73
C ARG A 21 -28.44 -10.68 0.78
N ALA A 22 -28.55 -11.02 -0.50
CA ALA A 22 -27.70 -10.43 -1.54
C ALA A 22 -28.23 -9.05 -1.96
N PHE A 23 -27.44 -8.00 -1.74
CA PHE A 23 -27.65 -6.67 -2.31
C PHE A 23 -26.90 -6.52 -3.64
N ASP A 24 -27.32 -5.59 -4.49
CA ASP A 24 -26.54 -5.21 -5.68
C ASP A 24 -25.26 -4.48 -5.21
N GLU A 25 -24.09 -5.08 -5.46
CA GLU A 25 -22.79 -4.58 -4.95
C GLU A 25 -22.51 -3.14 -5.44
N ASP A 26 -23.06 -2.73 -6.58
CA ASP A 26 -22.84 -1.42 -7.17
C ASP A 26 -23.51 -0.26 -6.39
N GLU A 27 -24.53 -0.57 -5.58
CA GLU A 27 -25.28 0.43 -4.79
C GLU A 27 -24.73 0.63 -3.38
N LEU A 28 -23.86 -0.27 -2.90
CA LEU A 28 -23.31 -0.21 -1.55
C LEU A 28 -22.21 0.85 -1.44
N ARG A 29 -22.17 1.50 -0.27
CA ARG A 29 -21.19 2.54 0.08
C ARG A 29 -20.51 2.18 1.42
N PRO A 30 -19.21 2.49 1.59
CA PRO A 30 -18.47 2.32 2.83
C PRO A 30 -19.14 2.89 4.10
N GLY A 31 -19.09 2.15 5.22
CA GLY A 31 -19.53 2.62 6.54
C GLY A 31 -21.02 2.39 6.83
N LEU A 32 -21.46 2.83 8.01
CA LEU A 32 -22.86 2.72 8.48
C LEU A 32 -23.53 4.10 8.50
N LEU A 33 -24.82 4.15 8.17
CA LEU A 33 -25.62 5.36 8.33
C LEU A 33 -25.78 5.68 9.81
N SER A 34 -25.44 6.89 10.19
CA SER A 34 -25.54 7.40 11.55
C SER A 34 -26.68 8.42 11.64
N THR A 35 -27.51 8.30 12.67
CA THR A 35 -28.46 9.33 13.08
C THR A 35 -28.21 9.64 14.55
N MET A 36 -27.88 10.89 14.85
CA MET A 36 -27.69 11.35 16.22
C MET A 36 -28.69 12.45 16.53
N SER A 37 -29.27 12.44 17.72
CA SER A 37 -30.29 13.40 18.13
C SER A 37 -30.11 13.83 19.58
N ASP A 38 -30.39 15.09 19.83
CA ASP A 38 -30.64 15.63 21.16
C ASP A 38 -32.15 15.91 21.35
N ALA A 39 -32.52 16.68 22.38
CA ALA A 39 -33.92 17.03 22.63
C ALA A 39 -34.58 17.90 21.54
N ARG A 40 -33.80 18.54 20.66
CA ARG A 40 -34.27 19.58 19.71
C ARG A 40 -33.82 19.35 18.27
N HIS A 41 -32.72 18.65 18.05
CA HIS A 41 -32.04 18.54 16.77
C HIS A 41 -31.74 17.08 16.45
N THR A 42 -31.65 16.80 15.15
CA THR A 42 -31.22 15.51 14.61
C THR A 42 -30.23 15.76 13.49
N VAL A 43 -29.14 15.02 13.49
CA VAL A 43 -28.09 15.09 12.48
C VAL A 43 -27.88 13.70 11.90
N HIS A 44 -27.58 13.67 10.60
CA HIS A 44 -27.26 12.45 9.88
C HIS A 44 -25.79 12.46 9.46
N GLY A 45 -25.18 11.29 9.38
CA GLY A 45 -23.77 11.12 9.01
C GLY A 45 -23.47 9.70 8.59
N VAL A 46 -22.19 9.42 8.35
CA VAL A 46 -21.69 8.08 8.07
C VAL A 46 -20.59 7.74 9.07
N ALA A 47 -20.70 6.60 9.75
CA ALA A 47 -19.70 6.11 10.67
C ALA A 47 -18.91 4.97 10.03
N HIS A 48 -17.61 5.16 9.85
CA HIS A 48 -16.72 4.10 9.36
C HIS A 48 -16.20 3.20 10.48
N ARG A 49 -16.40 3.60 11.74
CA ARG A 49 -15.99 2.85 12.94
C ARG A 49 -16.97 3.07 14.07
N LEU A 50 -17.03 2.12 14.99
CA LEU A 50 -17.93 2.09 16.14
C LEU A 50 -17.15 2.14 17.46
N SER A 51 -16.23 3.10 17.55
CA SER A 51 -15.40 3.31 18.73
C SER A 51 -15.25 4.80 18.99
N PHE A 52 -15.83 5.25 20.08
CA PHE A 52 -16.13 6.64 20.37
C PHE A 52 -15.83 6.96 21.83
N ASP A 53 -15.18 8.10 22.04
CA ASP A 53 -14.95 8.69 23.35
C ASP A 53 -15.50 10.13 23.35
N TRP A 54 -16.68 10.31 23.95
CA TRP A 54 -17.43 11.58 24.03
C TRP A 54 -17.39 12.16 25.46
N THR A 55 -16.40 11.76 26.24
CA THR A 55 -16.24 12.20 27.63
C THR A 55 -15.98 13.70 27.76
N ASP A 56 -15.21 14.27 26.83
CA ASP A 56 -14.79 15.68 26.88
C ASP A 56 -15.81 16.66 26.27
N SER A 57 -16.62 16.24 25.29
CA SER A 57 -17.65 17.07 24.61
C SER A 57 -18.50 16.20 23.67
N ASN A 58 -19.47 16.82 23.00
CA ASN A 58 -20.37 16.18 22.06
C ASN A 58 -19.64 15.70 20.78
N PRO A 59 -20.12 14.62 20.13
CA PRO A 59 -19.59 14.13 18.85
C PRO A 59 -19.78 15.09 17.68
N ASP A 60 -20.76 15.99 17.78
CA ASP A 60 -21.11 16.93 16.74
C ASP A 60 -21.46 18.27 17.37
N GLY A 61 -20.87 19.36 16.87
CA GLY A 61 -21.08 20.71 17.42
C GLY A 61 -22.53 21.20 17.34
N ARG A 62 -23.39 20.56 16.52
CA ARG A 62 -24.83 20.89 16.38
C ARG A 62 -25.71 20.30 17.47
N LEU A 63 -25.20 19.35 18.26
CA LEU A 63 -25.96 18.63 19.27
C LEU A 63 -25.56 19.03 20.70
N THR A 64 -26.46 18.79 21.64
CA THR A 64 -26.27 18.98 23.08
C THR A 64 -26.60 17.72 23.87
N SER A 65 -25.90 17.45 24.97
CA SER A 65 -26.21 16.32 25.85
C SER A 65 -27.55 16.50 26.58
N PRO A 66 -28.31 15.42 26.87
CA PRO A 66 -28.01 14.03 26.53
C PRO A 66 -28.33 13.67 25.08
N LEU A 67 -27.65 12.65 24.56
CA LEU A 67 -27.69 12.23 23.16
C LEU A 67 -28.29 10.84 22.99
N LYS A 68 -28.95 10.64 21.86
CA LYS A 68 -29.27 9.32 21.31
C LYS A 68 -28.60 9.18 19.96
N ALA A 69 -27.92 8.06 19.74
CA ALA A 69 -27.28 7.72 18.48
C ALA A 69 -27.80 6.38 17.96
N GLU A 70 -28.05 6.32 16.66
CA GLU A 70 -28.37 5.10 15.94
C GLU A 70 -27.38 4.92 14.78
N TRP A 71 -26.89 3.70 14.60
CA TRP A 71 -26.13 3.29 13.41
C TRP A 71 -26.83 2.12 12.74
N SER A 72 -26.94 2.18 11.41
CA SER A 72 -27.58 1.13 10.62
C SER A 72 -26.87 0.89 9.29
N GLY A 73 -26.87 -0.35 8.83
CA GLY A 73 -26.25 -0.77 7.57
C GLY A 73 -25.98 -2.27 7.58
N ASN A 74 -24.99 -2.70 6.83
CA ASN A 74 -24.59 -4.08 6.71
C ASN A 74 -23.25 -4.33 7.43
N LEU A 75 -23.13 -5.50 8.04
CA LEU A 75 -21.92 -6.07 8.59
C LEU A 75 -21.54 -7.31 7.75
N LEU A 76 -20.40 -7.26 7.08
CA LEU A 76 -19.85 -8.39 6.35
C LEU A 76 -19.19 -9.40 7.31
N VAL A 77 -19.83 -10.55 7.48
CA VAL A 77 -19.27 -11.70 8.18
C VAL A 77 -18.50 -12.57 7.18
N ARG A 78 -17.17 -12.57 7.28
CA ARG A 78 -16.31 -13.29 6.31
C ARG A 78 -16.26 -14.80 6.54
N GLN A 79 -16.38 -15.24 7.78
CA GLN A 79 -16.32 -16.64 8.17
C GLN A 79 -17.55 -16.96 9.01
N PRO A 80 -18.33 -18.00 8.66
CA PRO A 80 -19.50 -18.37 9.45
C PRO A 80 -19.08 -19.00 10.78
N GLY A 81 -19.96 -18.95 11.78
CA GLY A 81 -19.82 -19.65 13.04
C GLY A 81 -20.20 -18.82 14.25
N SER A 82 -19.76 -19.28 15.42
CA SER A 82 -19.99 -18.61 16.71
C SER A 82 -19.22 -17.30 16.82
N HIS A 83 -19.92 -16.19 16.98
CA HIS A 83 -19.38 -14.84 17.20
C HIS A 83 -19.85 -14.29 18.54
N THR A 84 -18.95 -13.65 19.29
CA THR A 84 -19.31 -12.94 20.52
C THR A 84 -19.12 -11.45 20.31
N PHE A 85 -20.16 -10.66 20.60
CA PHE A 85 -20.07 -9.20 20.61
C PHE A 85 -19.68 -8.72 22.01
N HIS A 86 -18.84 -7.67 22.04
CA HIS A 86 -18.39 -7.05 23.27
C HIS A 86 -18.51 -5.53 23.17
N ALA A 87 -18.68 -4.88 24.31
CA ALA A 87 -18.75 -3.44 24.38
C ALA A 87 -18.00 -2.90 25.61
N ARG A 88 -17.24 -1.82 25.43
CA ARG A 88 -16.94 -0.89 26.52
C ARG A 88 -17.92 0.26 26.42
N VAL A 89 -18.75 0.45 27.43
CA VAL A 89 -19.83 1.44 27.36
C VAL A 89 -19.96 2.26 28.64
N SER A 90 -20.12 3.57 28.48
CA SER A 90 -20.69 4.49 29.48
C SER A 90 -21.99 5.04 28.91
N GLY A 91 -23.13 4.51 29.36
CA GLY A 91 -24.46 4.69 28.76
C GLY A 91 -25.15 3.36 28.44
N ASN A 92 -26.23 3.42 27.66
CA ASN A 92 -27.06 2.26 27.32
C ASN A 92 -26.86 1.92 25.83
N VAL A 93 -26.40 0.71 25.51
CA VAL A 93 -26.21 0.25 24.13
C VAL A 93 -26.99 -1.03 23.84
N VAL A 94 -27.62 -1.07 22.66
CA VAL A 94 -28.25 -2.27 22.08
C VAL A 94 -27.69 -2.49 20.68
N VAL A 95 -27.22 -3.69 20.40
CA VAL A 95 -26.73 -4.14 19.10
C VAL A 95 -27.63 -5.26 18.61
N THR A 96 -28.13 -5.12 17.39
CA THR A 96 -29.03 -6.05 16.71
C THR A 96 -28.40 -6.48 15.40
N VAL A 97 -28.37 -7.78 15.13
CA VAL A 97 -27.92 -8.38 13.87
C VAL A 97 -29.07 -9.25 13.34
N ASP A 98 -29.53 -8.98 12.11
CA ASP A 98 -30.70 -9.64 11.51
C ASP A 98 -31.91 -9.71 12.45
N ASP A 99 -32.31 -8.55 12.98
CA ASP A 99 -33.42 -8.40 13.94
C ASP A 99 -33.24 -9.15 15.28
N THR A 100 -32.09 -9.77 15.52
CA THR A 100 -31.74 -10.48 16.76
C THR A 100 -30.85 -9.61 17.62
N VAL A 101 -31.25 -9.37 18.88
CA VAL A 101 -30.43 -8.62 19.84
C VAL A 101 -29.24 -9.48 20.28
N VAL A 102 -28.04 -9.09 19.84
CA VAL A 102 -26.79 -9.82 20.14
C VAL A 102 -26.03 -9.22 21.31
N LEU A 103 -26.29 -7.96 21.67
CA LEU A 103 -25.71 -7.30 22.85
C LEU A 103 -26.68 -6.23 23.35
N ASN A 104 -26.99 -6.28 24.65
CA ASN A 104 -27.78 -5.26 25.34
C ASN A 104 -27.15 -5.03 26.70
N THR A 105 -26.54 -3.86 26.90
CA THR A 105 -25.83 -3.57 28.13
C THR A 105 -25.91 -2.09 28.49
N LYS A 106 -25.88 -1.85 29.80
CA LYS A 106 -25.78 -0.56 30.45
C LYS A 106 -24.52 -0.59 31.31
N GLY A 107 -23.68 0.44 31.21
CA GLY A 107 -22.45 0.50 31.98
C GLY A 107 -22.03 1.92 32.33
N GLU A 108 -21.17 2.03 33.33
CA GLU A 108 -20.39 3.23 33.68
C GLU A 108 -18.93 2.97 33.28
N ASN A 109 -18.69 2.91 31.96
CA ASN A 109 -17.37 2.69 31.34
C ASN A 109 -16.73 1.30 31.60
N ALA A 110 -17.56 0.27 31.79
CA ALA A 110 -17.13 -1.11 31.99
C ALA A 110 -17.08 -1.91 30.67
N PHE A 111 -16.24 -2.95 30.63
CA PHE A 111 -16.16 -3.89 29.50
C PHE A 111 -17.12 -5.07 29.72
N HIS A 112 -17.96 -5.35 28.73
CA HIS A 112 -19.00 -6.36 28.76
C HIS A 112 -18.89 -7.30 27.55
N SER A 113 -19.11 -8.59 27.78
CA SER A 113 -19.20 -9.62 26.74
C SER A 113 -20.61 -10.20 26.71
N ALA A 114 -21.22 -10.27 25.53
CA ALA A 114 -22.50 -10.96 25.37
C ALA A 114 -22.32 -12.48 25.28
N SER A 115 -23.43 -13.21 25.11
CA SER A 115 -23.39 -14.62 24.72
C SER A 115 -23.03 -14.77 23.24
N ALA A 116 -22.39 -15.89 22.91
CA ALA A 116 -22.09 -16.24 21.54
C ALA A 116 -23.37 -16.38 20.70
N THR A 117 -23.32 -15.88 19.46
CA THR A 117 -24.39 -15.94 18.47
C THR A 117 -23.84 -16.58 17.19
N GLU A 118 -24.59 -17.50 16.59
CA GLU A 118 -24.22 -18.10 15.30
C GLU A 118 -24.55 -17.14 14.15
N LEU A 119 -23.58 -16.86 13.30
CA LEU A 119 -23.73 -16.03 12.10
C LEU A 119 -23.29 -16.80 10.86
N SER A 120 -24.03 -16.67 9.76
CA SER A 120 -23.61 -17.16 8.44
C SER A 120 -22.50 -16.29 7.85
N ALA A 121 -21.92 -16.71 6.73
CA ALA A 121 -21.06 -15.83 5.93
C ALA A 121 -21.93 -14.94 5.02
N GLY A 122 -21.52 -13.70 4.83
CA GLY A 122 -22.21 -12.72 3.99
C GLY A 122 -22.55 -11.44 4.74
N ASP A 123 -23.39 -10.61 4.11
CA ASP A 123 -23.87 -9.37 4.70
C ASP A 123 -25.05 -9.63 5.65
N HIS A 124 -24.94 -9.06 6.85
CA HIS A 124 -25.97 -9.09 7.88
C HIS A 124 -26.45 -7.69 8.19
N LEU A 125 -27.76 -7.50 8.41
CA LEU A 125 -28.30 -6.20 8.79
C LEU A 125 -27.85 -5.87 10.22
N LEU A 126 -27.05 -4.82 10.37
CA LEU A 126 -26.56 -4.33 11.65
C LEU A 126 -27.32 -3.07 12.05
N LYS A 127 -27.89 -3.08 13.25
CA LYS A 127 -28.49 -1.89 13.88
C LYS A 127 -27.96 -1.73 15.30
N ILE A 128 -27.52 -0.52 15.64
CA ILE A 128 -26.98 -0.19 16.96
C ILE A 128 -27.67 1.06 17.47
N THR A 129 -28.15 1.04 18.71
CA THR A 129 -28.68 2.21 19.39
C THR A 129 -27.89 2.48 20.65
N PHE A 130 -27.54 3.75 20.90
CA PHE A 130 -26.80 4.19 22.06
C PHE A 130 -27.47 5.41 22.69
N ASP A 131 -27.80 5.33 23.97
CA ASP A 131 -28.45 6.39 24.74
C ASP A 131 -27.53 6.84 25.88
N THR A 132 -27.23 8.15 25.93
CA THR A 132 -26.32 8.75 26.91
C THR A 132 -27.05 9.44 28.06
N ALA A 133 -28.36 9.33 28.18
CA ALA A 133 -29.16 10.07 29.16
C ALA A 133 -28.72 9.88 30.62
N GLU A 134 -28.17 8.70 30.93
CA GLU A 134 -27.73 8.33 32.28
C GLU A 134 -26.19 8.28 32.40
N ALA A 135 -25.46 8.66 31.36
CA ALA A 135 -24.00 8.62 31.33
C ALA A 135 -23.39 9.96 31.73
N THR A 136 -22.44 9.94 32.67
CA THR A 136 -21.66 11.13 33.05
C THR A 136 -20.50 11.38 32.10
N ASP A 137 -19.96 10.34 31.48
CA ASP A 137 -18.78 10.36 30.62
C ASP A 137 -19.03 9.47 29.36
N PRO A 138 -19.93 9.86 28.44
CA PRO A 138 -20.44 8.97 27.41
C PRO A 138 -19.33 8.35 26.55
N LYS A 139 -19.34 7.02 26.45
CA LYS A 139 -18.32 6.25 25.72
C LYS A 139 -18.95 5.00 25.12
N LEU A 140 -18.57 4.66 23.90
CA LEU A 140 -18.99 3.43 23.26
C LEU A 140 -17.87 2.88 22.39
N GLN A 141 -17.38 1.68 22.70
CA GLN A 141 -16.46 0.94 21.85
C GLN A 141 -16.98 -0.47 21.64
N LEU A 142 -17.18 -0.86 20.38
CA LEU A 142 -17.68 -2.17 20.02
C LEU A 142 -16.59 -3.08 19.46
N PHE A 143 -16.58 -4.31 19.94
CA PHE A 143 -15.63 -5.35 19.58
C PHE A 143 -16.36 -6.65 19.29
N TRP A 144 -15.67 -7.57 18.66
CA TRP A 144 -16.15 -8.94 18.46
C TRP A 144 -15.01 -9.95 18.53
N SER A 145 -15.35 -11.21 18.75
CA SER A 145 -14.43 -12.35 18.74
C SER A 145 -15.12 -13.60 18.20
N SER A 146 -14.33 -14.60 17.84
CA SER A 146 -14.80 -15.91 17.39
C SER A 146 -13.74 -16.96 17.76
N PRO A 147 -14.06 -18.27 17.81
CA PRO A 147 -13.04 -19.30 17.96
C PRO A 147 -11.90 -19.22 16.92
N ASP A 148 -12.15 -18.65 15.74
CA ASP A 148 -11.15 -18.48 14.67
C ASP A 148 -10.28 -17.22 14.79
N PHE A 149 -10.67 -16.24 15.63
CA PHE A 149 -9.91 -15.01 15.83
C PHE A 149 -10.13 -14.39 17.22
N THR A 150 -9.04 -13.96 17.84
CA THR A 150 -9.07 -13.25 19.13
C THR A 150 -9.80 -11.90 19.03
N LEU A 151 -10.18 -11.36 20.18
CA LEU A 151 -10.91 -10.10 20.31
C LEU A 151 -10.31 -8.95 19.47
N GLU A 152 -11.17 -8.28 18.73
CA GLU A 152 -10.82 -7.10 17.93
C GLU A 152 -11.94 -6.07 17.83
N PRO A 153 -11.62 -4.79 17.55
CA PRO A 153 -12.65 -3.80 17.21
C PRO A 153 -13.43 -4.28 15.98
N LEU A 154 -14.73 -4.00 15.92
CA LEU A 154 -15.47 -4.27 14.69
C LEU A 154 -14.80 -3.52 13.52
N PRO A 155 -14.37 -4.23 12.47
CA PRO A 155 -13.47 -3.66 11.49
C PRO A 155 -14.22 -2.74 10.53
N GLY A 156 -13.69 -1.53 10.33
CA GLY A 156 -14.35 -0.51 9.51
C GLY A 156 -14.51 -0.90 8.03
N ASP A 157 -13.72 -1.86 7.54
CA ASP A 157 -13.82 -2.40 6.19
C ASP A 157 -14.88 -3.50 6.02
N ALA A 158 -15.58 -3.86 7.09
CA ALA A 158 -16.72 -4.78 7.05
C ALA A 158 -18.08 -4.05 7.03
N PHE A 159 -18.10 -2.71 7.06
CA PHE A 159 -19.34 -1.95 7.05
C PHE A 159 -19.69 -1.43 5.66
N SER A 160 -20.97 -1.54 5.32
CA SER A 160 -21.53 -0.88 4.15
C SER A 160 -22.96 -0.41 4.40
N HIS A 161 -23.46 0.50 3.57
CA HIS A 161 -24.85 0.93 3.57
C HIS A 161 -25.33 1.14 2.12
N ALA A 162 -26.64 0.99 1.89
CA ALA A 162 -27.25 1.40 0.63
C ALA A 162 -27.24 2.93 0.51
N THR A 163 -27.26 3.45 -0.72
CA THR A 163 -27.32 4.90 -0.97
C THR A 163 -28.50 5.53 -0.22
N ASP A 164 -28.20 6.53 0.63
CA ASP A 164 -29.22 7.15 1.48
C ASP A 164 -29.91 8.33 0.80
N SER A 165 -31.20 8.53 1.14
CA SER A 165 -31.99 9.70 0.75
C SER A 165 -31.93 10.84 1.77
N SER A 166 -31.19 10.66 2.88
CA SER A 166 -31.08 11.64 3.97
C SER A 166 -30.11 12.78 3.63
N GLY A 167 -29.25 12.57 2.64
CA GLY A 167 -28.22 13.52 2.23
C GLY A 167 -27.04 13.59 3.21
N ALA A 168 -26.81 12.55 4.02
CA ALA A 168 -25.76 12.55 5.04
C ALA A 168 -24.36 12.76 4.44
N ALA A 169 -24.07 12.09 3.33
CA ALA A 169 -22.82 12.27 2.58
C ALA A 169 -22.63 13.72 2.09
N ASP A 170 -23.71 14.36 1.62
CA ASP A 170 -23.68 15.75 1.16
C ASP A 170 -23.48 16.72 2.33
N GLN A 171 -24.11 16.47 3.49
CA GLN A 171 -23.90 17.26 4.71
C GLN A 171 -22.45 17.18 5.19
N GLN A 172 -21.86 15.98 5.24
CA GLN A 172 -20.47 15.79 5.69
C GLN A 172 -19.46 16.42 4.70
N SER A 173 -19.73 16.31 3.40
CA SER A 173 -18.91 16.98 2.37
C SER A 173 -19.04 18.50 2.48
N GLY A 174 -20.25 19.02 2.71
CA GLY A 174 -20.53 20.43 2.92
C GLY A 174 -19.86 21.02 4.15
N ARG A 175 -19.84 20.27 5.27
CA ARG A 175 -19.08 20.60 6.49
C ARG A 175 -17.61 20.79 6.19
N THR A 176 -17.01 19.84 5.46
CA THR A 176 -15.59 19.88 5.07
C THR A 176 -15.30 21.06 4.12
N LEU A 177 -16.17 21.31 3.14
CA LEU A 177 -16.06 22.42 2.21
C LEU A 177 -16.15 23.78 2.91
N ALA A 178 -17.07 23.94 3.85
CA ALA A 178 -17.24 25.18 4.61
C ALA A 178 -15.99 25.53 5.44
N ASP A 179 -15.34 24.51 6.00
CA ASP A 179 -14.06 24.66 6.70
C ASP A 179 -12.92 25.05 5.74
N ALA A 180 -12.76 24.32 4.64
CA ALA A 180 -11.72 24.57 3.65
C ALA A 180 -11.81 25.97 3.00
N MET A 181 -13.02 26.44 2.74
CA MET A 181 -13.31 27.79 2.24
C MET A 181 -13.29 28.87 3.33
N ARG A 182 -13.06 28.50 4.60
CA ARG A 182 -12.96 29.41 5.75
C ARG A 182 -14.23 30.24 5.94
N CYS A 183 -15.41 29.66 5.75
CA CYS A 183 -16.68 30.38 5.94
C CYS A 183 -16.75 31.02 7.33
N ALA A 184 -16.21 30.34 8.35
CA ALA A 184 -16.16 30.84 9.72
C ALA A 184 -15.25 32.08 9.91
N ALA A 185 -14.37 32.42 8.95
CA ALA A 185 -13.62 33.68 9.00
C ALA A 185 -14.53 34.91 8.94
N CYS A 186 -15.69 34.79 8.29
CA CYS A 186 -16.68 35.85 8.14
C CYS A 186 -17.99 35.55 8.86
N HIS A 187 -18.33 34.27 9.09
CA HIS A 187 -19.56 33.85 9.73
C HIS A 187 -19.32 33.31 11.14
N GLN A 188 -20.11 33.77 12.12
CA GLN A 188 -20.00 33.27 13.50
C GLN A 188 -20.77 31.96 13.67
N GLY A 189 -20.25 31.07 14.53
CA GLY A 189 -20.93 29.84 14.94
C GLY A 189 -20.89 28.73 13.90
N MET A 190 -19.88 28.74 13.02
CA MET A 190 -19.66 27.71 11.99
C MET A 190 -18.34 26.95 12.17
N ASP A 191 -17.52 27.33 13.15
CA ASP A 191 -16.20 26.75 13.41
C ASP A 191 -16.24 25.68 14.50
N GLU A 192 -15.84 24.46 14.13
CA GLU A 192 -15.56 23.38 15.09
C GLU A 192 -14.07 23.27 15.41
N LEU A 193 -13.23 23.82 14.53
CA LEU A 193 -11.80 23.95 14.66
C LEU A 193 -11.42 25.43 14.51
N PRO A 194 -10.30 25.87 15.11
CA PRO A 194 -9.77 27.21 14.86
C PRO A 194 -9.65 27.50 13.36
N VAL A 195 -10.12 28.67 12.95
CA VAL A 195 -10.15 29.10 11.54
C VAL A 195 -8.72 29.28 11.03
N VAL A 196 -8.36 28.52 10.00
CA VAL A 196 -7.05 28.65 9.35
C VAL A 196 -7.00 29.92 8.53
N LYS A 197 -5.93 30.71 8.67
CA LYS A 197 -5.71 31.91 7.85
C LYS A 197 -5.50 31.55 6.37
N ALA A 198 -5.83 32.49 5.49
CA ALA A 198 -5.40 32.47 4.09
C ALA A 198 -3.93 32.91 4.03
N PRO A 199 -3.22 32.71 2.89
CA PRO A 199 -1.80 33.05 2.80
C PRO A 199 -1.52 34.49 3.25
N SER A 200 -0.56 34.66 4.14
CA SER A 200 -0.16 35.97 4.65
C SER A 200 0.22 36.93 3.51
N LEU A 201 -0.24 38.17 3.59
CA LEU A 201 0.10 39.24 2.62
C LEU A 201 1.27 40.10 3.10
N LEU A 202 1.98 39.69 4.17
CA LEU A 202 3.17 40.37 4.67
C LEU A 202 4.24 40.53 3.58
N ARG A 203 4.43 39.53 2.71
CA ARG A 203 5.44 39.50 1.64
C ARG A 203 4.83 39.47 0.25
N VAL A 204 3.75 40.23 0.04
CA VAL A 204 3.04 40.30 -1.25
C VAL A 204 3.89 40.95 -2.36
N ASN A 205 4.93 41.70 -1.98
CA ASN A 205 5.93 42.28 -2.88
C ASN A 205 6.83 41.28 -3.62
N GLU A 206 6.76 39.98 -3.27
CA GLU A 206 7.32 38.89 -4.08
C GLU A 206 6.54 38.67 -5.39
N LEU A 207 5.38 39.31 -5.55
CA LEU A 207 4.60 39.33 -6.78
C LEU A 207 4.73 40.69 -7.47
N SER A 208 4.73 40.69 -8.81
CA SER A 208 4.59 41.93 -9.57
C SER A 208 3.22 42.56 -9.34
N SER A 209 3.13 43.88 -9.47
CA SER A 209 1.85 44.60 -9.38
C SER A 209 0.80 44.03 -10.34
N SER A 210 1.19 43.71 -11.59
CA SER A 210 0.30 43.09 -12.57
C SER A 210 -0.20 41.70 -12.14
N ALA A 211 0.64 40.89 -11.49
CA ALA A 211 0.23 39.58 -11.00
C ALA A 211 -0.76 39.69 -9.83
N ILE A 212 -0.61 40.71 -8.97
CA ILE A 212 -1.57 41.00 -7.90
C ILE A 212 -2.92 41.43 -8.53
N VAL A 213 -2.88 42.35 -9.50
CA VAL A 213 -4.08 42.83 -10.20
C VAL A 213 -4.82 41.68 -10.89
N GLN A 214 -4.13 40.84 -11.65
CA GLN A 214 -4.74 39.68 -12.32
C GLN A 214 -5.43 38.75 -11.31
N ARG A 215 -4.81 38.50 -10.16
CA ARG A 215 -5.39 37.67 -9.10
C ARG A 215 -6.61 38.29 -8.44
N LEU A 216 -6.66 39.63 -8.32
CA LEU A 216 -7.81 40.34 -7.77
C LEU A 216 -8.99 40.38 -8.74
N LEU A 217 -8.72 40.37 -10.05
CA LEU A 217 -9.74 40.34 -11.10
C LEU A 217 -10.31 38.93 -11.30
N ASP A 218 -9.46 37.92 -11.40
CA ASP A 218 -9.86 36.53 -11.59
C ASP A 218 -8.88 35.57 -10.88
N PRO A 219 -9.13 35.22 -9.60
CA PRO A 219 -8.29 34.29 -8.86
C PRO A 219 -8.19 32.90 -9.51
N HIS A 220 -9.29 32.41 -10.11
CA HIS A 220 -9.39 31.04 -10.64
C HIS A 220 -8.71 30.89 -12.00
N ALA A 221 -8.64 31.95 -12.80
CA ALA A 221 -7.80 31.98 -14.00
C ALA A 221 -6.29 31.91 -13.66
N VAL A 222 -5.88 32.43 -12.50
CA VAL A 222 -4.48 32.39 -12.04
C VAL A 222 -4.12 31.05 -11.40
N ASP A 223 -5.02 30.49 -10.59
CA ASP A 223 -4.85 29.25 -9.84
C ASP A 223 -6.17 28.45 -9.85
N PRO A 224 -6.36 27.51 -10.80
CA PRO A 224 -7.55 26.67 -10.85
C PRO A 224 -7.77 25.92 -9.53
N GLY A 225 -9.01 25.93 -9.04
CA GLY A 225 -9.34 25.32 -7.73
C GLY A 225 -8.98 26.16 -6.50
N THR A 226 -8.48 27.39 -6.66
CA THR A 226 -8.16 28.26 -5.53
C THR A 226 -9.37 28.50 -4.61
N GLY A 227 -9.11 28.61 -3.30
CA GLY A 227 -10.12 29.01 -2.32
C GLY A 227 -10.30 30.53 -2.18
N MET A 228 -9.57 31.34 -2.98
CA MET A 228 -9.67 32.81 -2.94
C MET A 228 -10.91 33.28 -3.72
N PRO A 229 -11.86 33.97 -3.07
CA PRO A 229 -13.06 34.45 -3.75
C PRO A 229 -12.79 35.70 -4.61
N SER A 230 -13.68 35.96 -5.56
CA SER A 230 -13.72 37.21 -6.32
C SER A 230 -14.51 38.29 -5.57
N PHE A 231 -14.10 39.55 -5.70
CA PHE A 231 -14.74 40.72 -5.05
C PHE A 231 -15.27 41.77 -6.05
N GLY A 232 -15.28 41.39 -7.33
CA GLY A 232 -15.79 42.20 -8.43
C GLY A 232 -15.08 43.54 -8.65
N PHE A 233 -13.78 43.61 -8.36
CA PHE A 233 -13.01 44.83 -8.60
C PHE A 233 -12.94 45.17 -10.09
N THR A 234 -13.04 46.45 -10.41
CA THR A 234 -12.62 46.97 -11.72
C THR A 234 -11.09 46.96 -11.83
N PRO A 235 -10.51 47.03 -13.04
CA PRO A 235 -9.06 47.12 -13.20
C PRO A 235 -8.42 48.25 -12.38
N ALA A 236 -9.02 49.45 -12.37
CA ALA A 236 -8.52 50.58 -11.59
C ALA A 236 -8.58 50.34 -10.07
N GLU A 237 -9.64 49.68 -9.58
CA GLU A 237 -9.74 49.33 -8.16
C GLU A 237 -8.73 48.26 -7.76
N ALA A 238 -8.54 47.25 -8.62
CA ALA A 238 -7.53 46.22 -8.40
C ALA A 238 -6.11 46.83 -8.37
N GLU A 239 -5.81 47.81 -9.22
CA GLU A 239 -4.57 48.58 -9.18
C GLU A 239 -4.41 49.36 -7.86
N ASN A 240 -5.46 50.03 -7.39
CA ASN A 240 -5.42 50.76 -6.11
C ASN A 240 -5.17 49.81 -4.93
N VAL A 241 -5.87 48.67 -4.89
CA VAL A 241 -5.65 47.62 -3.90
C VAL A 241 -4.21 47.10 -3.97
N ALA A 242 -3.69 46.80 -5.16
CA ALA A 242 -2.31 46.35 -5.34
C ALA A 242 -1.30 47.40 -4.87
N ALA A 243 -1.51 48.68 -5.18
CA ALA A 243 -0.67 49.79 -4.73
C ALA A 243 -0.62 49.88 -3.20
N PHE A 244 -1.78 49.77 -2.54
CA PHE A 244 -1.83 49.74 -1.08
C PHE A 244 -1.10 48.52 -0.49
N LEU A 245 -1.39 47.31 -0.98
CA LEU A 245 -0.78 46.08 -0.48
C LEU A 245 0.76 46.11 -0.63
N LEU A 246 1.27 46.60 -1.76
CA LEU A 246 2.70 46.79 -1.98
C LEU A 246 3.31 47.85 -1.07
N SER A 247 2.57 48.93 -0.75
CA SER A 247 3.06 50.01 0.12
C SER A 247 3.24 49.60 1.59
N VAL A 248 2.56 48.53 2.02
CA VAL A 248 2.64 48.02 3.40
C VAL A 248 3.42 46.72 3.52
N ALA A 249 3.84 46.12 2.40
CA ALA A 249 4.61 44.87 2.38
C ALA A 249 5.96 45.03 3.11
N ALA A 250 6.47 43.94 3.68
CA ALA A 250 7.77 43.92 4.33
C ALA A 250 8.89 44.26 3.33
N GLU A 251 9.83 45.14 3.72
CA GLU A 251 10.87 45.66 2.81
C GLU A 251 11.97 44.64 2.48
N ASP A 252 12.12 43.58 3.26
CA ASP A 252 13.16 42.57 3.06
C ASP A 252 12.91 41.74 1.80
N LYS A 253 13.66 42.07 0.74
CA LYS A 253 13.70 41.26 -0.48
C LYS A 253 14.41 39.92 -0.23
N LEU A 254 13.91 38.87 -0.87
CA LEU A 254 14.66 37.62 -0.97
C LEU A 254 16.05 37.87 -1.57
N LYS A 255 17.06 37.14 -1.08
CA LYS A 255 18.38 37.14 -1.70
C LYS A 255 18.26 36.53 -3.10
N ASP A 256 18.47 37.36 -4.11
CA ASP A 256 18.38 37.01 -5.52
C ASP A 256 19.73 36.44 -5.99
N GLU A 257 20.07 35.25 -5.49
CA GLU A 257 21.24 34.51 -5.97
C GLU A 257 20.78 33.47 -7.00
N PRO A 258 21.20 33.58 -8.27
CA PRO A 258 20.70 32.72 -9.34
C PRO A 258 21.07 31.26 -9.09
N ILE A 259 20.05 30.40 -9.06
CA ILE A 259 20.23 28.96 -8.85
C ILE A 259 20.77 28.29 -10.12
N LYS A 260 21.92 27.61 -9.98
CA LYS A 260 22.51 26.83 -11.07
C LYS A 260 21.95 25.40 -11.09
N PHE A 261 21.26 25.06 -12.16
CA PHE A 261 20.79 23.69 -12.43
C PHE A 261 21.84 22.88 -13.20
N LYS A 262 21.92 21.58 -12.88
CA LYS A 262 22.66 20.56 -13.62
C LYS A 262 21.75 19.98 -14.70
N ALA A 263 22.33 19.42 -15.76
CA ALA A 263 21.59 18.89 -16.90
C ALA A 263 20.48 17.88 -16.51
N ASP A 264 20.77 16.97 -15.56
CA ASP A 264 19.84 15.90 -15.17
C ASP A 264 18.85 16.30 -14.06
N ASP A 265 18.92 17.53 -13.56
CA ASP A 265 18.15 17.92 -12.38
C ASP A 265 16.64 17.90 -12.63
N ALA A 266 16.20 18.37 -13.79
CA ALA A 266 14.78 18.43 -14.11
C ALA A 266 14.18 17.01 -14.17
N ALA A 267 14.89 16.07 -14.81
CA ALA A 267 14.45 14.68 -14.89
C ALA A 267 14.44 13.99 -13.51
N ALA A 268 15.42 14.26 -12.66
CA ALA A 268 15.48 13.77 -11.28
C ALA A 268 14.37 14.39 -10.41
N GLY A 269 14.12 15.69 -10.57
CA GLY A 269 13.08 16.42 -9.86
C GLY A 269 11.67 15.98 -10.21
N GLN A 270 11.41 15.67 -11.49
CA GLN A 270 10.14 15.08 -11.93
C GLN A 270 9.88 13.75 -11.22
N LYS A 271 10.90 12.89 -11.07
CA LYS A 271 10.78 11.66 -10.27
C LYS A 271 10.43 11.99 -8.83
N LEU A 272 11.15 12.92 -8.21
CA LEU A 272 10.91 13.30 -6.81
C LEU A 272 9.51 13.87 -6.58
N LEU A 273 8.96 14.69 -7.48
CA LEU A 273 7.59 15.19 -7.42
C LEU A 273 6.56 14.06 -7.40
N LEU A 274 6.76 13.05 -8.24
CA LEU A 274 5.90 11.87 -8.32
C LEU A 274 6.01 10.97 -7.09
N THR A 275 7.23 10.78 -6.57
CA THR A 275 7.47 9.69 -5.62
C THR A 275 7.60 10.12 -4.16
N THR A 276 7.87 11.38 -3.86
CA THR A 276 8.10 11.85 -2.48
C THR A 276 6.80 12.02 -1.69
N GLY A 277 5.68 12.19 -2.39
CA GLY A 277 4.34 12.41 -1.82
C GLY A 277 3.67 13.71 -2.28
N CYS A 278 4.30 14.52 -3.16
CA CYS A 278 3.72 15.78 -3.64
C CYS A 278 2.40 15.54 -4.39
N ALA A 279 2.32 14.47 -5.19
CA ALA A 279 1.14 14.07 -5.95
C ALA A 279 -0.09 13.73 -5.09
N ALA A 280 0.06 13.54 -3.76
CA ALA A 280 -1.07 13.31 -2.87
C ALA A 280 -1.94 14.57 -2.67
N CYS A 281 -1.31 15.75 -2.75
CA CYS A 281 -1.98 17.03 -2.50
C CYS A 281 -1.97 17.96 -3.70
N HIS A 282 -0.97 17.86 -4.58
CA HIS A 282 -0.81 18.75 -5.73
C HIS A 282 -1.18 18.04 -7.03
N SER A 283 -1.88 18.75 -7.90
CA SER A 283 -1.97 18.38 -9.32
C SER A 283 -0.61 18.52 -9.98
N LEU A 284 -0.25 17.52 -10.80
CA LEU A 284 0.99 17.46 -11.57
C LEU A 284 0.65 17.21 -13.05
N PRO A 285 1.61 17.42 -13.98
CA PRO A 285 1.40 17.06 -15.38
C PRO A 285 1.09 15.56 -15.48
N ASP A 286 0.08 15.20 -16.26
CA ASP A 286 -0.38 13.82 -16.46
C ASP A 286 -0.91 13.11 -15.19
N LEU A 287 -1.06 13.86 -14.09
CA LEU A 287 -1.63 13.47 -12.81
C LEU A 287 -2.58 14.56 -12.30
N PRO A 288 -3.70 14.81 -13.01
CA PRO A 288 -4.74 15.62 -12.45
C PRO A 288 -5.28 14.91 -11.19
N LEU A 289 -5.49 15.65 -10.11
CA LEU A 289 -6.29 15.14 -9.00
C LEU A 289 -7.66 14.71 -9.56
N ALA A 290 -8.15 13.54 -9.16
CA ALA A 290 -9.43 13.00 -9.63
C ALA A 290 -10.54 14.07 -9.52
N ASP A 291 -11.47 14.03 -10.48
CA ASP A 291 -12.58 14.99 -10.62
C ASP A 291 -12.14 16.45 -10.87
N GLY A 292 -10.98 16.66 -11.50
CA GLY A 292 -10.53 17.98 -11.94
C GLY A 292 -10.08 18.92 -10.82
N GLY A 293 -9.53 18.37 -9.72
CA GLY A 293 -9.07 19.17 -8.57
C GLY A 293 -10.07 19.27 -7.42
N HIS A 294 -11.21 18.57 -7.48
CA HIS A 294 -12.29 18.72 -6.51
C HIS A 294 -12.42 17.58 -5.47
N ALA A 295 -11.67 16.48 -5.60
CA ALA A 295 -11.83 15.33 -4.69
C ALA A 295 -11.34 15.57 -3.24
N ASN A 296 -10.39 16.50 -3.01
CA ASN A 296 -10.00 16.93 -1.66
C ASN A 296 -10.08 18.46 -1.54
N PRO A 297 -10.96 19.01 -0.69
CA PRO A 297 -11.10 20.46 -0.53
C PRO A 297 -9.88 21.13 0.11
N TYR A 298 -8.97 20.37 0.73
CA TYR A 298 -7.74 20.87 1.35
C TYR A 298 -6.50 20.75 0.46
N HIS A 299 -6.64 20.43 -0.84
CA HIS A 299 -5.54 20.24 -1.79
C HIS A 299 -4.53 21.41 -1.82
N GLY A 300 -3.34 21.12 -2.34
CA GLY A 300 -2.30 22.09 -2.62
C GLY A 300 -2.51 22.75 -4.00
N PRO A 301 -1.94 23.93 -4.25
CA PRO A 301 -2.09 24.64 -5.52
C PRO A 301 -1.56 23.81 -6.70
N ASP A 302 -2.10 24.07 -7.90
CA ASP A 302 -1.64 23.43 -9.12
C ASP A 302 -0.16 23.77 -9.41
N LEU A 303 0.64 22.74 -9.73
CA LEU A 303 2.07 22.89 -10.01
C LEU A 303 2.39 22.96 -11.51
N ASN A 304 1.43 22.71 -12.41
CA ASN A 304 1.64 22.67 -13.87
C ASN A 304 2.23 23.96 -14.46
N ARG A 305 1.95 25.13 -13.86
CA ARG A 305 2.36 26.45 -14.36
C ARG A 305 3.04 27.31 -13.29
N VAL A 306 3.69 26.68 -12.32
CA VAL A 306 4.24 27.41 -11.17
C VAL A 306 5.37 28.38 -11.54
N ALA A 307 6.15 28.10 -12.60
CA ALA A 307 7.23 28.99 -13.06
C ALA A 307 6.75 30.37 -13.52
N GLY A 308 5.51 30.47 -14.03
CA GLY A 308 4.91 31.76 -14.37
C GLY A 308 4.47 32.58 -13.15
N ARG A 309 4.47 31.96 -11.95
CA ARG A 309 3.94 32.56 -10.71
C ARG A 309 5.00 32.71 -9.62
N ARG A 310 6.10 31.96 -9.65
CA ARG A 310 7.13 31.91 -8.60
C ARG A 310 8.51 31.73 -9.22
N SER A 311 9.51 32.41 -8.64
CA SER A 311 10.91 32.22 -8.98
C SER A 311 11.48 30.94 -8.38
N ALA A 312 12.65 30.52 -8.88
CA ALA A 312 13.37 29.36 -8.38
C ALA A 312 13.83 29.56 -6.92
N GLU A 313 14.24 30.79 -6.58
CA GLU A 313 14.71 31.21 -5.25
C GLU A 313 13.56 31.13 -4.24
N TRP A 314 12.38 31.62 -4.62
CA TRP A 314 11.17 31.51 -3.81
C TRP A 314 10.81 30.05 -3.55
N LEU A 315 10.82 29.19 -4.58
CA LEU A 315 10.51 27.77 -4.43
C LEU A 315 11.53 27.04 -3.56
N THR A 316 12.80 27.43 -3.63
CA THR A 316 13.86 26.85 -2.80
C THR A 316 13.63 27.14 -1.32
N ILE A 317 13.25 28.38 -0.98
CA ILE A 317 12.92 28.74 0.40
C ILE A 317 11.61 28.09 0.82
N TRP A 318 10.59 28.07 -0.06
CA TRP A 318 9.31 27.43 0.23
C TRP A 318 9.43 25.94 0.58
N LEU A 319 10.30 25.20 -0.12
CA LEU A 319 10.55 23.79 0.15
C LEU A 319 11.45 23.55 1.38
N LYS A 320 12.07 24.58 1.94
CA LYS A 320 12.99 24.48 3.08
C LYS A 320 12.38 25.02 4.38
N SER A 321 11.86 26.24 4.31
CA SER A 321 11.34 27.04 5.43
C SER A 321 10.15 27.90 4.96
N PRO A 322 8.99 27.30 4.63
CA PRO A 322 7.84 28.03 4.09
C PRO A 322 7.33 29.16 5.01
N GLU A 323 7.56 29.07 6.32
CA GLU A 323 7.24 30.10 7.31
C GLU A 323 7.98 31.42 7.14
N GLU A 324 9.16 31.42 6.50
CA GLU A 324 9.90 32.65 6.17
C GLU A 324 9.20 33.45 5.05
N LEU A 325 8.36 32.79 4.26
CA LEU A 325 7.60 33.39 3.16
C LEU A 325 6.15 33.65 3.57
N ASN A 326 5.55 32.72 4.30
CA ASN A 326 4.16 32.78 4.74
C ASN A 326 4.03 32.12 6.11
N SER A 327 3.87 32.92 7.17
CA SER A 327 3.65 32.40 8.53
C SER A 327 2.44 31.47 8.65
N ASP A 328 1.44 31.67 7.77
CA ASP A 328 0.13 31.02 7.74
C ASP A 328 0.08 29.87 6.71
N HIS A 329 1.24 29.30 6.35
CA HIS A 329 1.31 28.19 5.39
C HIS A 329 0.69 26.90 5.95
N ARG A 330 0.18 26.05 5.05
CA ARG A 330 -0.32 24.70 5.38
C ARG A 330 0.57 23.58 4.85
N MET A 331 1.55 23.90 3.99
CA MET A 331 2.37 22.87 3.35
C MET A 331 3.31 22.27 4.39
N PRO A 332 3.25 20.96 4.66
CA PRO A 332 4.16 20.35 5.62
C PRO A 332 5.57 20.29 5.01
N VAL A 333 6.59 20.28 5.87
CA VAL A 333 7.99 20.38 5.43
C VAL A 333 8.56 18.99 5.18
N PHE A 334 8.98 18.74 3.95
CA PHE A 334 9.65 17.50 3.58
C PHE A 334 11.15 17.58 3.90
N SER A 335 11.71 16.51 4.48
CA SER A 335 13.15 16.42 4.66
C SER A 335 13.82 16.11 3.32
N LEU A 336 14.36 17.16 2.69
CA LEU A 336 15.02 17.12 1.38
C LEU A 336 16.48 17.58 1.50
N SER A 337 17.39 16.87 0.84
CA SER A 337 18.76 17.34 0.66
C SER A 337 18.79 18.59 -0.24
N ASP A 338 19.92 19.32 -0.24
CA ASP A 338 20.07 20.49 -1.11
C ASP A 338 20.01 20.11 -2.60
N ASP A 339 20.53 18.93 -2.96
CA ASP A 339 20.40 18.41 -4.33
C ASP A 339 18.95 18.06 -4.67
N GLU A 340 18.23 17.34 -3.80
CA GLU A 340 16.83 16.97 -4.05
C GLU A 340 15.93 18.19 -4.20
N ARG A 341 16.12 19.19 -3.35
CA ARG A 341 15.39 20.46 -3.41
C ARG A 341 15.70 21.20 -4.71
N ARG A 342 16.98 21.33 -5.09
CA ARG A 342 17.40 21.94 -6.36
C ARG A 342 16.83 21.20 -7.57
N GLN A 343 16.78 19.87 -7.53
CA GLN A 343 16.18 19.03 -8.57
C GLN A 343 14.68 19.27 -8.71
N ILE A 344 13.93 19.26 -7.61
CA ILE A 344 12.50 19.57 -7.61
C ILE A 344 12.25 20.96 -8.18
N VAL A 345 13.03 21.96 -7.76
CA VAL A 345 12.93 23.33 -8.29
C VAL A 345 13.21 23.35 -9.80
N ALA A 346 14.27 22.68 -10.27
CA ALA A 346 14.58 22.57 -11.69
C ALA A 346 13.41 21.97 -12.49
N ALA A 347 12.80 20.90 -11.97
CA ALA A 347 11.63 20.28 -12.60
C ALA A 347 10.44 21.25 -12.68
N LEU A 348 10.12 21.93 -11.59
CA LEU A 348 9.04 22.92 -11.54
C LEU A 348 9.27 24.12 -12.48
N MET A 349 10.53 24.48 -12.74
CA MET A 349 10.87 25.53 -13.72
C MET A 349 10.83 25.02 -15.16
N THR A 350 11.10 23.73 -15.39
CA THR A 350 11.21 23.12 -16.73
C THR A 350 9.88 22.60 -17.28
N VAL A 351 8.96 22.15 -16.43
CA VAL A 351 7.61 21.63 -16.77
C VAL A 351 6.71 22.65 -17.50
N THR A 352 7.24 23.82 -17.85
CA THR A 352 6.51 25.03 -18.21
C THR A 352 6.81 25.62 -19.60
N GLN A 353 7.26 24.85 -20.59
CA GLN A 353 7.20 25.31 -22.00
C GLN A 353 6.82 24.13 -22.92
N PRO A 354 5.71 24.27 -23.68
CA PRO A 354 5.70 25.13 -24.87
C PRO A 354 4.51 26.10 -24.98
N ASP A 355 4.76 27.18 -25.71
CA ASP A 355 3.83 28.14 -26.34
C ASP A 355 2.87 28.95 -25.45
N ALA A 356 3.40 30.02 -24.88
CA ALA A 356 2.63 31.26 -24.75
C ALA A 356 3.59 32.44 -24.88
N GLU A 357 3.72 32.95 -26.11
CA GLU A 357 4.07 34.34 -26.34
C GLU A 357 3.25 35.18 -25.35
N ALA A 358 3.96 35.95 -24.51
CA ALA A 358 3.33 36.98 -23.73
C ALA A 358 2.65 37.93 -24.73
N LYS A 359 1.35 37.75 -24.95
CA LYS A 359 0.52 38.81 -25.50
C LYS A 359 0.50 39.88 -24.42
N GLU A 360 1.43 40.82 -24.55
CA GLU A 360 1.24 42.18 -24.06
C GLU A 360 -0.18 42.58 -24.47
N THR A 361 -1.07 42.63 -23.48
CA THR A 361 -2.39 43.23 -23.66
C THR A 361 -2.14 44.65 -24.13
N GLN A 362 -2.55 44.92 -25.37
CA GLN A 362 -2.52 46.23 -25.98
C GLN A 362 -3.09 47.24 -24.99
N ASN A 363 -2.31 48.29 -24.72
CA ASN A 363 -2.79 49.53 -24.15
C ASN A 363 -3.99 50.00 -24.97
N VAL A 364 -5.20 49.80 -24.45
CA VAL A 364 -6.38 50.47 -24.97
C VAL A 364 -6.29 51.91 -24.48
N GLY A 365 -5.71 52.76 -25.33
CA GLY A 365 -5.77 54.19 -25.17
C GLY A 365 -7.23 54.66 -25.18
N GLY A 366 -7.68 55.14 -24.02
CA GLY A 366 -8.97 55.81 -23.82
C GLY A 366 -8.75 57.02 -22.93
N LYS A 367 -9.15 58.19 -23.43
CA LYS A 367 -8.87 59.56 -22.95
C LYS A 367 -9.26 59.84 -21.48
N GLU A 368 -8.34 60.55 -20.82
CA GLU A 368 -8.51 61.63 -19.83
C GLU A 368 -9.78 61.66 -18.97
N SER A 369 -9.65 61.19 -17.73
CA SER A 369 -10.25 61.82 -16.55
C SER A 369 -9.47 61.45 -15.28
N GLY A 370 -8.73 62.42 -14.70
CA GLY A 370 -8.18 62.41 -13.35
C GLY A 370 -7.49 61.12 -12.87
N GLU A 371 -6.25 60.85 -13.29
CA GLU A 371 -5.44 59.82 -12.62
C GLU A 371 -5.16 60.21 -11.17
N LEU A 372 -5.61 59.36 -10.23
CA LEU A 372 -5.25 59.47 -8.83
C LEU A 372 -3.71 59.45 -8.68
N SER A 373 -3.17 60.34 -7.85
CA SER A 373 -1.78 60.29 -7.41
C SER A 373 -1.48 58.97 -6.68
N ALA A 374 -0.20 58.60 -6.58
CA ALA A 374 0.20 57.36 -5.87
C ALA A 374 -0.32 57.31 -4.43
N ALA A 375 -0.34 58.44 -3.72
CA ALA A 375 -0.90 58.54 -2.38
C ALA A 375 -2.42 58.30 -2.37
N GLU A 376 -3.15 58.86 -3.33
CA GLU A 376 -4.60 58.66 -3.47
C GLU A 376 -4.94 57.20 -3.83
N LYS A 377 -4.14 56.56 -4.71
CA LYS A 377 -4.28 55.13 -5.02
C LYS A 377 -4.10 54.25 -3.77
N ILE A 378 -3.10 54.56 -2.93
CA ILE A 378 -2.84 53.85 -1.67
C ILE A 378 -4.00 54.06 -0.67
N THR A 379 -4.50 55.29 -0.53
CA THR A 379 -5.64 55.60 0.35
C THR A 379 -6.90 54.87 -0.10
N GLU A 380 -7.21 54.89 -1.40
CA GLU A 380 -8.37 54.20 -1.95
C GLU A 380 -8.22 52.67 -1.85
N GLY A 381 -7.03 52.14 -2.12
CA GLY A 381 -6.71 50.72 -1.93
C GLY A 381 -6.93 50.26 -0.49
N ARG A 382 -6.49 51.06 0.50
CA ARG A 382 -6.74 50.78 1.92
C ARG A 382 -8.25 50.73 2.21
N ARG A 383 -9.03 51.66 1.65
CA ARG A 383 -10.49 51.70 1.80
C ARG A 383 -11.15 50.44 1.24
N LEU A 384 -10.75 50.01 0.03
CA LEU A 384 -11.26 48.83 -0.64
C LEU A 384 -10.90 47.52 0.09
N VAL A 385 -9.66 47.37 0.57
CA VAL A 385 -9.22 46.22 1.38
C VAL A 385 -10.04 46.12 2.67
N THR A 386 -10.31 47.26 3.31
CA THR A 386 -11.10 47.31 4.55
C THR A 386 -12.58 46.99 4.27
N ALA A 387 -13.16 47.56 3.20
CA ALA A 387 -14.55 47.32 2.82
C ALA A 387 -14.81 45.85 2.43
N SER A 388 -13.83 45.23 1.78
CA SER A 388 -13.88 43.82 1.36
C SER A 388 -13.50 42.85 2.49
N GLN A 389 -13.14 43.35 3.66
CA GLN A 389 -12.75 42.58 4.85
C GLN A 389 -11.62 41.57 4.58
N CYS A 390 -10.63 41.92 3.77
CA CYS A 390 -9.54 40.99 3.44
C CYS A 390 -8.79 40.49 4.69
N THR A 391 -8.76 41.28 5.78
CA THR A 391 -8.12 40.90 7.06
C THR A 391 -8.86 39.81 7.85
N ALA A 392 -10.09 39.45 7.46
CA ALA A 392 -10.78 38.29 8.01
C ALA A 392 -9.98 37.00 7.70
N CYS A 393 -9.54 36.87 6.45
CA CYS A 393 -8.79 35.72 5.96
C CYS A 393 -7.28 35.93 5.99
N HIS A 394 -6.79 37.09 5.58
CA HIS A 394 -5.36 37.36 5.40
C HIS A 394 -4.74 38.13 6.56
N SER A 395 -3.50 37.81 6.90
CA SER A 395 -2.64 38.68 7.72
C SER A 395 -2.10 39.81 6.84
N ILE A 396 -2.42 41.07 7.16
CA ILE A 396 -2.00 42.27 6.39
C ILE A 396 -1.28 43.25 7.31
N PRO A 397 -0.06 43.71 6.97
CA PRO A 397 0.65 44.72 7.77
C PRO A 397 -0.19 45.98 7.98
N THR A 398 -0.09 46.60 9.16
CA THR A 398 -0.75 47.86 9.53
C THR A 398 -2.29 47.83 9.58
N LEU A 399 -2.91 46.65 9.40
CA LEU A 399 -4.36 46.47 9.50
C LEU A 399 -4.67 45.38 10.52
N GLU A 400 -5.59 45.69 11.43
CA GLU A 400 -6.10 44.70 12.37
C GLU A 400 -7.24 43.87 11.76
N ALA A 401 -7.45 42.69 12.31
CA ALA A 401 -8.61 41.86 11.97
C ALA A 401 -9.90 42.63 12.31
N PRO A 402 -10.98 42.45 11.53
CA PRO A 402 -12.19 43.23 11.74
C PRO A 402 -12.80 42.89 13.10
N ALA A 403 -12.94 43.90 13.97
CA ALA A 403 -13.56 43.77 15.30
C ALA A 403 -15.10 43.65 15.26
N LYS A 404 -15.71 43.62 14.06
CA LYS A 404 -17.17 43.58 13.90
C LYS A 404 -17.75 42.21 14.26
N LYS A 405 -18.97 42.21 14.81
CA LYS A 405 -19.79 41.00 14.94
C LYS A 405 -19.99 40.37 13.56
N ARG A 406 -19.52 39.13 13.42
CA ARG A 406 -19.64 38.32 12.20
C ARG A 406 -21.11 37.90 12.01
N PRO A 407 -21.72 38.04 10.83
CA PRO A 407 -23.11 37.61 10.61
C PRO A 407 -23.27 36.10 10.76
N ARG A 408 -24.39 35.64 11.32
CA ARG A 408 -24.78 34.21 11.26
C ARG A 408 -25.36 33.90 9.89
N VAL A 409 -25.06 32.71 9.36
CA VAL A 409 -25.75 32.18 8.17
C VAL A 409 -27.17 31.82 8.57
N SER A 410 -28.15 32.23 7.75
CA SER A 410 -29.53 31.80 7.93
C SER A 410 -29.72 30.39 7.39
N VAL A 411 -30.31 29.49 8.17
CA VAL A 411 -30.69 28.13 7.71
C VAL A 411 -31.70 28.16 6.55
N ALA A 412 -32.44 29.27 6.40
CA ALA A 412 -33.38 29.49 5.31
C ALA A 412 -32.71 30.16 4.08
N ALA A 413 -31.41 30.41 4.12
CA ALA A 413 -30.71 30.98 2.98
C ALA A 413 -30.69 29.99 1.82
N ASP A 414 -31.16 30.46 0.67
CA ASP A 414 -30.97 29.78 -0.61
C ASP A 414 -29.59 30.13 -1.16
N LEU A 415 -28.66 29.18 -1.06
CA LEU A 415 -27.30 29.30 -1.57
C LEU A 415 -27.24 29.21 -3.10
N SER A 416 -28.33 28.80 -3.76
CA SER A 416 -28.44 28.85 -5.23
C SER A 416 -28.84 30.24 -5.75
N ALA A 417 -29.36 31.10 -4.88
CA ALA A 417 -29.79 32.44 -5.26
C ALA A 417 -28.64 33.29 -5.82
N GLU A 418 -28.97 34.15 -6.77
CA GLU A 418 -28.03 35.09 -7.39
C GLU A 418 -27.42 36.09 -6.40
N SER A 419 -27.82 36.12 -5.12
CA SER A 419 -27.24 36.92 -4.03
C SER A 419 -26.34 36.14 -3.03
N SER A 420 -26.19 34.81 -3.18
CA SER A 420 -25.37 33.92 -2.32
C SER A 420 -23.84 34.07 -2.46
N CYS A 421 -23.04 33.96 -1.40
CA CYS A 421 -21.57 33.93 -1.50
C CYS A 421 -21.01 32.79 -2.38
N VAL A 422 -21.81 31.74 -2.62
CA VAL A 422 -21.41 30.55 -3.37
C VAL A 422 -22.34 30.40 -4.58
N GLY A 423 -21.78 30.45 -5.79
CA GLY A 423 -22.54 30.40 -7.04
C GLY A 423 -21.81 29.61 -8.11
N VAL A 424 -22.58 28.98 -9.02
CA VAL A 424 -22.03 28.14 -10.11
C VAL A 424 -21.38 28.99 -11.22
N SER A 425 -21.71 30.29 -11.32
CA SER A 425 -21.06 31.23 -12.24
C SER A 425 -20.79 32.60 -11.58
N PRO A 426 -19.52 33.02 -11.44
CA PRO A 426 -19.17 34.31 -10.84
C PRO A 426 -19.39 35.51 -11.79
N VAL A 427 -19.51 35.27 -13.10
CA VAL A 427 -19.39 36.31 -14.15
C VAL A 427 -20.55 37.33 -14.11
N ASN A 428 -21.78 36.88 -13.83
CA ASN A 428 -22.94 37.77 -13.87
C ASN A 428 -23.05 38.70 -12.64
N ARG A 429 -22.50 38.31 -11.47
CA ARG A 429 -22.59 39.14 -10.26
C ARG A 429 -21.45 40.15 -10.14
N VAL A 430 -20.23 39.80 -10.56
CA VAL A 430 -19.08 40.74 -10.54
C VAL A 430 -19.44 42.06 -11.23
N ALA A 431 -20.22 42.01 -12.32
CA ALA A 431 -20.69 43.18 -13.06
C ALA A 431 -21.83 43.98 -12.38
N GLN A 432 -22.46 43.45 -11.31
CA GLN A 432 -23.64 44.03 -10.65
C GLN A 432 -23.38 44.50 -9.21
N GLN A 433 -22.17 44.33 -8.67
CA GLN A 433 -21.82 44.82 -7.32
C GLN A 433 -21.66 46.34 -7.31
N THR A 434 -22.26 47.03 -6.33
CA THR A 434 -21.99 48.46 -6.11
C THR A 434 -20.69 48.63 -5.29
N PRO A 435 -19.99 49.76 -5.41
CA PRO A 435 -18.76 50.03 -4.65
C PRO A 435 -18.92 49.92 -3.12
N GLU A 436 -20.15 50.00 -2.59
CA GLU A 436 -20.45 49.86 -1.17
C GLU A 436 -20.63 48.41 -0.69
N ILE A 437 -20.90 47.44 -1.59
CA ILE A 437 -21.18 46.03 -1.23
C ILE A 437 -20.19 45.10 -1.96
N ARG A 438 -19.04 44.86 -1.31
CA ARG A 438 -17.93 44.00 -1.79
C ARG A 438 -17.99 42.60 -1.19
N GLN A 439 -19.07 41.89 -1.44
CA GLN A 439 -19.28 40.53 -0.93
C GLN A 439 -18.39 39.52 -1.69
N PRO A 440 -17.73 38.57 -0.99
CA PRO A 440 -16.94 37.53 -1.65
C PRO A 440 -17.84 36.59 -2.47
N VAL A 441 -17.36 36.25 -3.66
CA VAL A 441 -17.97 35.27 -4.56
C VAL A 441 -17.00 34.10 -4.74
N PHE A 442 -17.34 32.96 -4.15
CA PHE A 442 -16.60 31.70 -4.30
C PHE A 442 -17.10 30.95 -5.54
N GLN A 443 -16.18 30.51 -6.39
CA GLN A 443 -16.50 29.64 -7.51
C GLN A 443 -16.55 28.19 -7.02
N VAL A 444 -17.74 27.59 -7.13
CA VAL A 444 -17.99 26.20 -6.71
C VAL A 444 -18.72 25.45 -7.82
N SER A 445 -18.57 24.12 -7.86
CA SER A 445 -19.38 23.28 -8.75
C SER A 445 -20.81 23.16 -8.23
N GLU A 446 -21.73 22.71 -9.09
CA GLU A 446 -23.12 22.41 -8.69
C GLU A 446 -23.18 21.41 -7.52
N VAL A 447 -22.30 20.41 -7.53
CA VAL A 447 -22.19 19.41 -6.46
C VAL A 447 -21.77 20.07 -5.15
N GLN A 448 -20.73 20.91 -5.18
CA GLN A 448 -20.23 21.61 -4.00
C GLN A 448 -21.28 22.59 -3.44
N GLN A 449 -22.01 23.30 -4.30
CA GLN A 449 -23.09 24.20 -3.87
C GLN A 449 -24.22 23.42 -3.15
N ARG A 450 -24.65 22.28 -3.71
CA ARG A 450 -25.63 21.40 -3.07
C ARG A 450 -25.15 20.90 -1.70
N GLN A 451 -23.88 20.50 -1.60
CA GLN A 451 -23.27 20.04 -0.35
C GLN A 451 -23.23 21.14 0.72
N LEU A 452 -22.81 22.35 0.35
CA LEU A 452 -22.83 23.52 1.24
C LEU A 452 -24.26 23.88 1.68
N GLN A 453 -25.23 23.78 0.76
CA GLN A 453 -26.64 24.02 1.08
C GLN A 453 -27.17 22.98 2.05
N ALA A 454 -26.83 21.70 1.86
CA ALA A 454 -27.20 20.62 2.76
C ALA A 454 -26.63 20.83 4.16
N TRP A 455 -25.35 21.20 4.28
CA TRP A 455 -24.70 21.50 5.55
C TRP A 455 -25.32 22.72 6.26
N THR A 456 -25.42 23.87 5.57
CA THR A 456 -25.91 25.12 6.18
C THR A 456 -27.34 25.04 6.70
N ARG A 457 -28.20 24.22 6.08
CA ARG A 457 -29.56 23.96 6.56
C ARG A 457 -29.60 23.28 7.93
N THR A 458 -28.51 22.65 8.36
CA THR A 458 -28.41 21.97 9.66
C THR A 458 -27.93 22.87 10.81
N LEU A 459 -27.48 24.10 10.50
CA LEU A 459 -26.89 25.02 11.47
C LEU A 459 -27.93 25.85 12.22
N HIS A 460 -28.83 25.18 12.95
CA HIS A 460 -29.90 25.84 13.71
C HIS A 460 -29.38 26.60 14.95
N THR A 461 -28.19 26.28 15.43
CA THR A 461 -27.52 26.93 16.56
C THR A 461 -26.05 27.24 16.23
N GLU A 462 -25.38 28.03 17.08
CA GLU A 462 -23.92 28.12 16.98
C GLU A 462 -23.30 26.76 17.29
N LEU A 463 -22.31 26.36 16.50
CA LEU A 463 -21.57 25.14 16.75
C LEU A 463 -20.81 25.27 18.08
N HIS A 464 -20.96 24.25 18.92
CA HIS A 464 -20.11 24.06 20.09
C HIS A 464 -18.74 23.52 19.66
N HIS A 465 -17.71 23.76 20.48
CA HIS A 465 -16.40 23.16 20.25
C HIS A 465 -16.48 21.64 20.23
N ALA A 466 -15.92 21.04 19.18
CA ALA A 466 -15.87 19.60 19.01
C ALA A 466 -15.10 18.92 20.16
N SER A 467 -15.47 17.67 20.49
CA SER A 467 -14.70 16.87 21.46
C SER A 467 -13.26 16.69 20.99
N ARG A 468 -12.32 16.43 21.91
CA ARG A 468 -10.90 16.23 21.54
C ARG A 468 -10.73 15.10 20.52
N THR A 469 -11.52 14.03 20.64
CA THR A 469 -11.55 12.92 19.68
C THR A 469 -12.05 13.36 18.30
N THR A 470 -13.12 14.16 18.25
CA THR A 470 -13.70 14.69 17.00
C THR A 470 -12.77 15.72 16.36
N MET A 471 -12.14 16.57 17.17
CA MET A 471 -11.10 17.51 16.74
C MET A 471 -9.95 16.76 16.06
N GLY A 472 -9.50 15.63 16.62
CA GLY A 472 -8.46 14.81 16.00
C GLY A 472 -8.85 14.27 14.62
N GLU A 473 -10.10 13.84 14.44
CA GLU A 473 -10.63 13.41 13.13
C GLU A 473 -10.65 14.55 12.11
N LEU A 474 -11.18 15.71 12.50
CA LEU A 474 -11.24 16.89 11.65
C LEU A 474 -9.84 17.37 11.25
N LEU A 475 -8.88 17.36 12.18
CA LEU A 475 -7.47 17.70 11.90
C LEU A 475 -6.82 16.70 10.95
N LEU A 476 -7.09 15.40 11.12
CA LEU A 476 -6.58 14.35 10.25
C LEU A 476 -7.05 14.55 8.78
N ASN A 477 -8.29 14.99 8.59
CA ASN A 477 -8.83 15.37 7.28
C ASN A 477 -8.22 16.68 6.76
N ARG A 478 -8.22 17.74 7.58
CA ARG A 478 -7.68 19.07 7.24
C ARG A 478 -6.20 19.04 6.86
N SER A 479 -5.41 18.18 7.50
CA SER A 479 -3.98 17.98 7.25
C SER A 479 -3.67 17.03 6.10
N GLY A 480 -4.69 16.41 5.48
CA GLY A 480 -4.51 15.54 4.32
C GLY A 480 -3.83 14.21 4.61
N CYS A 481 -3.88 13.71 5.86
CA CYS A 481 -3.26 12.43 6.23
C CYS A 481 -3.76 11.28 5.35
N LEU A 482 -5.07 11.26 5.06
CA LEU A 482 -5.73 10.27 4.22
C LEU A 482 -5.52 10.48 2.71
N SER A 483 -4.97 11.61 2.29
CA SER A 483 -4.55 11.78 0.89
C SER A 483 -3.30 10.95 0.59
N CYS A 484 -2.44 10.77 1.59
CA CYS A 484 -1.27 9.90 1.50
C CYS A 484 -1.58 8.46 1.93
N HIS A 485 -2.16 8.31 3.10
CA HIS A 485 -2.29 7.02 3.78
C HIS A 485 -3.64 6.35 3.55
N ASP A 486 -3.60 5.02 3.38
CA ASP A 486 -4.80 4.19 3.47
C ASP A 486 -5.28 4.08 4.93
N ARG A 487 -6.60 4.03 5.14
CA ARG A 487 -7.21 3.70 6.43
C ARG A 487 -8.56 3.03 6.19
N ASP A 488 -8.66 1.79 6.63
CA ASP A 488 -9.83 0.92 6.41
C ASP A 488 -10.17 0.85 4.90
N GLN A 489 -11.35 1.29 4.48
CA GLN A 489 -11.75 1.36 3.06
C GLN A 489 -11.26 2.63 2.33
N HIS A 490 -10.74 3.63 3.04
CA HIS A 490 -10.17 4.83 2.42
C HIS A 490 -8.81 4.54 1.80
N ARG A 491 -8.64 4.94 0.53
CA ARG A 491 -7.41 4.72 -0.26
C ARG A 491 -6.73 6.05 -0.55
N GLY A 492 -5.50 6.22 -0.05
CA GLY A 492 -4.64 7.36 -0.32
C GLY A 492 -3.80 7.15 -1.59
N LEU A 493 -2.47 7.27 -1.48
CA LEU A 493 -1.55 7.07 -2.61
C LEU A 493 -1.64 5.68 -3.24
N SER A 494 -2.13 4.67 -2.52
CA SER A 494 -2.36 3.33 -3.08
C SER A 494 -3.36 3.31 -4.24
N LYS A 495 -4.25 4.31 -4.34
CA LYS A 495 -5.21 4.46 -5.44
C LYS A 495 -4.53 4.86 -6.75
N ILE A 496 -3.45 5.65 -6.67
CA ILE A 496 -2.78 6.24 -7.84
C ILE A 496 -1.35 5.73 -8.06
N SER A 497 -0.83 4.87 -7.17
CA SER A 497 0.56 4.38 -7.24
C SER A 497 0.86 3.62 -8.54
N GLY A 498 -0.10 2.84 -9.05
CA GLY A 498 0.02 2.15 -10.34
C GLY A 498 0.07 3.12 -11.53
N HIS A 499 -0.69 4.22 -11.47
CA HIS A 499 -0.62 5.27 -12.48
C HIS A 499 0.72 6.00 -12.41
N ILE A 500 1.18 6.41 -11.22
CA ILE A 500 2.50 7.03 -11.02
C ILE A 500 3.62 6.13 -11.57
N GLU A 501 3.57 4.83 -11.27
CA GLU A 501 4.51 3.84 -11.80
C GLU A 501 4.52 3.83 -13.34
N SER A 502 3.35 3.92 -13.98
CA SER A 502 3.22 3.86 -15.44
C SER A 502 3.79 5.10 -16.16
N LEU A 503 3.91 6.24 -15.48
CA LEU A 503 4.41 7.48 -16.07
C LEU A 503 5.91 7.47 -16.36
N ARG A 504 6.68 6.55 -15.75
CA ARG A 504 8.13 6.51 -15.91
C ARG A 504 8.69 5.08 -15.94
N GLU A 505 9.54 4.81 -16.93
CA GLU A 505 10.23 3.52 -17.07
C GLU A 505 11.03 3.15 -15.81
N ASP A 506 11.70 4.13 -15.19
CA ASP A 506 12.53 3.91 -14.00
C ASP A 506 11.75 3.71 -12.70
N LEU A 507 10.41 3.71 -12.77
CA LEU A 507 9.50 3.37 -11.67
C LEU A 507 8.80 2.01 -11.83
N ARG A 508 8.96 1.33 -12.98
CA ARG A 508 8.34 0.01 -13.21
C ARG A 508 8.69 -0.98 -12.09
N GLY A 509 7.68 -1.68 -11.60
CA GLY A 509 7.74 -2.63 -10.48
C GLY A 509 7.90 -1.99 -9.10
N GLN A 510 7.75 -0.67 -8.95
CA GLN A 510 8.06 0.04 -7.70
C GLN A 510 6.86 0.75 -7.06
N SER A 511 5.62 0.51 -7.49
CA SER A 511 4.40 1.06 -6.86
C SER A 511 4.36 0.91 -5.34
N GLN A 512 4.82 -0.22 -4.79
CA GLN A 512 4.88 -0.45 -3.34
C GLN A 512 5.82 0.52 -2.60
N ALA A 513 6.83 1.09 -3.27
CA ALA A 513 7.70 2.11 -2.68
C ALA A 513 7.03 3.49 -2.55
N LEU A 514 5.88 3.68 -3.21
CA LEU A 514 5.09 4.92 -3.23
C LEU A 514 3.98 4.92 -2.18
N ILE A 515 3.65 3.76 -1.60
CA ILE A 515 2.52 3.60 -0.69
C ILE A 515 3.04 3.73 0.75
N PRO A 516 2.60 4.74 1.52
CA PRO A 516 3.01 4.87 2.91
C PRO A 516 2.29 3.83 3.78
N PRO A 517 2.78 3.54 5.00
CA PRO A 517 2.13 2.56 5.89
C PRO A 517 0.67 2.91 6.18
N ALA A 518 -0.25 1.96 6.08
CA ALA A 518 -1.65 2.18 6.43
C ALA A 518 -1.82 2.71 7.87
N LEU A 519 -2.78 3.61 8.04
CA LEU A 519 -3.18 4.15 9.34
C LEU A 519 -4.19 3.27 10.06
N THR A 520 -4.61 2.14 9.49
CA THR A 520 -5.46 1.16 10.19
C THR A 520 -4.78 0.63 11.45
N ALA A 521 -5.51 0.66 12.57
CA ALA A 521 -5.09 0.15 13.88
C ALA A 521 -3.82 0.78 14.49
N VAL A 522 -3.35 1.93 13.99
CA VAL A 522 -2.11 2.57 14.48
C VAL A 522 -2.20 2.99 15.94
N GLY A 523 -3.39 3.37 16.42
CA GLY A 523 -3.61 3.70 17.84
C GLY A 523 -3.53 2.48 18.76
N ASP A 524 -3.85 1.28 18.28
CA ASP A 524 -3.62 0.05 19.05
C ASP A 524 -2.17 -0.44 18.91
N LYS A 525 -1.59 -0.27 17.73
CA LYS A 525 -0.26 -0.76 17.35
C LYS A 525 0.86 -0.04 18.07
N LEU A 526 0.87 1.29 18.01
CA LEU A 526 2.00 2.10 18.44
C LEU A 526 1.87 2.48 19.91
N ARG A 527 3.03 2.67 20.55
CA ARG A 527 3.09 3.37 21.84
C ARG A 527 2.83 4.85 21.64
N ASP A 528 2.26 5.49 22.65
CA ASP A 528 1.70 6.84 22.55
C ASP A 528 2.78 7.89 22.29
N ASP A 529 3.94 7.75 22.93
CA ASP A 529 5.13 8.58 22.73
C ASP A 529 5.70 8.45 21.30
N TYR A 530 5.74 7.22 20.80
CA TYR A 530 6.16 6.95 19.44
C TYR A 530 5.16 7.50 18.43
N LEU A 531 3.85 7.33 18.67
CA LEU A 531 2.77 7.83 17.82
C LEU A 531 2.77 9.37 17.77
N GLN A 532 2.97 10.04 18.90
CA GLN A 532 3.14 11.51 18.97
C GLN A 532 4.27 11.99 18.07
N THR A 533 5.43 11.34 18.16
CA THR A 533 6.61 11.68 17.35
C THR A 533 6.37 11.42 15.86
N ALA A 534 5.67 10.32 15.54
CA ALA A 534 5.35 9.93 14.16
C ALA A 534 4.38 10.91 13.49
N ILE A 535 3.32 11.34 14.19
CA ILE A 535 2.33 12.30 13.68
C ILE A 535 2.98 13.65 13.36
N ALA A 536 3.94 14.09 14.18
CA ALA A 536 4.66 15.33 13.96
C ALA A 536 5.71 15.25 12.84
N GLY A 537 6.06 14.04 12.36
CA GLY A 537 7.16 13.84 11.42
C GLY A 537 8.55 14.08 12.04
N GLU A 538 8.66 13.98 13.37
CA GLU A 538 9.85 14.40 14.13
C GLU A 538 10.88 13.27 14.34
N HIS A 539 10.66 12.07 13.77
CA HIS A 539 11.64 11.00 13.86
C HIS A 539 12.97 11.39 13.18
N PRO A 540 14.12 11.16 13.85
CA PRO A 540 15.42 11.59 13.33
C PRO A 540 15.86 10.78 12.10
N THR A 541 15.34 9.56 11.95
CA THR A 541 15.67 8.67 10.83
C THR A 541 14.41 8.11 10.20
N ARG A 542 14.47 7.86 8.89
CA ARG A 542 13.38 7.17 8.17
C ARG A 542 13.35 5.71 8.58
N ARG A 543 12.27 5.31 9.27
CA ARG A 543 12.03 3.91 9.66
C ARG A 543 12.03 2.95 8.46
N LEU A 544 11.44 3.38 7.34
CA LEU A 544 11.35 2.63 6.09
C LEU A 544 12.19 3.32 5.01
N PRO A 545 13.52 3.19 5.02
CA PRO A 545 14.40 3.96 4.13
C PRO A 545 14.24 3.60 2.65
N TRP A 546 13.63 2.45 2.33
CA TRP A 546 13.37 2.02 0.95
C TRP A 546 12.08 2.61 0.34
N LEU A 547 11.22 3.24 1.13
CA LEU A 547 10.09 3.98 0.58
C LEU A 547 10.58 5.27 -0.07
N PHE A 548 10.03 5.57 -1.25
CA PHE A 548 10.22 6.86 -1.88
C PHE A 548 9.36 7.94 -1.23
N VAL A 549 8.12 7.58 -0.89
CA VAL A 549 7.21 8.46 -0.16
C VAL A 549 7.77 8.78 1.22
N ARG A 550 7.65 10.04 1.65
CA ARG A 550 8.16 10.53 2.92
C ARG A 550 7.05 11.10 3.77
N MET A 551 7.03 10.74 5.05
CA MET A 551 6.21 11.43 6.04
C MET A 551 6.80 12.83 6.26
N PRO A 552 6.06 13.91 5.99
CA PRO A 552 6.57 15.26 6.17
C PRO A 552 6.41 15.73 7.63
N LYS A 553 7.02 16.87 7.95
CA LYS A 553 6.92 17.53 9.26
C LYS A 553 5.73 18.46 9.29
N PHE A 554 4.82 18.23 10.24
CA PHE A 554 3.64 19.07 10.44
C PHE A 554 3.85 20.03 11.62
N ARG A 555 3.34 21.25 11.51
CA ARG A 555 3.41 22.29 12.55
C ARG A 555 2.16 22.25 13.45
N PHE A 556 1.91 21.11 14.09
CA PHE A 556 0.83 20.99 15.07
C PHE A 556 1.22 21.66 16.39
N SER A 557 0.28 22.42 16.95
CA SER A 557 0.32 22.77 18.37
C SER A 557 0.27 21.52 19.26
N PRO A 558 0.70 21.60 20.53
CA PRO A 558 0.62 20.47 21.45
C PRO A 558 -0.81 19.90 21.59
N ASP A 559 -1.83 20.77 21.58
CA ASP A 559 -3.23 20.39 21.71
C ASP A 559 -3.74 19.67 20.46
N GLU A 560 -3.44 20.18 19.26
CA GLU A 560 -3.78 19.52 17.99
C GLU A 560 -3.12 18.14 17.88
N ARG A 561 -1.83 18.04 18.25
CA ARG A 561 -1.09 16.78 18.26
C ARG A 561 -1.75 15.76 19.20
N THR A 562 -2.12 16.21 20.40
CA THR A 562 -2.81 15.37 21.40
C THR A 562 -4.18 14.93 20.92
N ALA A 563 -4.95 15.82 20.27
CA ALA A 563 -6.26 15.50 19.72
C ALA A 563 -6.17 14.39 18.65
N ILE A 564 -5.21 14.46 17.72
CA ILE A 564 -4.99 13.42 16.71
C ILE A 564 -4.61 12.08 17.35
N VAL A 565 -3.72 12.09 18.36
CA VAL A 565 -3.35 10.88 19.10
C VAL A 565 -4.56 10.28 19.79
N ASN A 566 -5.35 11.08 20.51
CA ASN A 566 -6.56 10.63 21.19
C ASN A 566 -7.57 10.06 20.21
N HIS A 567 -7.72 10.65 19.02
CA HIS A 567 -8.56 10.08 17.96
C HIS A 567 -8.09 8.68 17.55
N PHE A 568 -6.80 8.49 17.22
CA PHE A 568 -6.29 7.17 16.85
C PHE A 568 -6.42 6.17 18.00
N VAL A 569 -6.01 6.55 19.21
CA VAL A 569 -6.08 5.68 20.39
C VAL A 569 -7.53 5.30 20.69
N GLY A 570 -8.44 6.26 20.78
CA GLY A 570 -9.86 6.02 21.05
C GLY A 570 -10.56 5.21 19.96
N SER A 571 -10.14 5.34 18.70
CA SER A 571 -10.75 4.64 17.56
C SER A 571 -10.19 3.23 17.32
N ASP A 572 -8.94 2.98 17.71
CA ASP A 572 -8.21 1.76 17.34
C ASP A 572 -7.97 0.82 18.54
N ARG A 573 -7.70 1.39 19.73
CA ARG A 573 -7.11 0.66 20.85
C ARG A 573 -8.11 -0.30 21.49
N ILE A 574 -7.68 -1.56 21.64
CA ILE A 574 -8.40 -2.49 22.49
C ILE A 574 -8.03 -2.16 23.94
N PRO A 575 -9.01 -1.86 24.80
CA PRO A 575 -8.77 -1.47 26.18
C PRO A 575 -8.18 -2.61 27.00
N ASP A 576 -7.40 -2.27 28.03
CA ASP A 576 -6.69 -3.25 28.86
C ASP A 576 -7.68 -4.12 29.67
N GLU A 577 -8.83 -3.57 30.04
CA GLU A 577 -9.92 -4.29 30.72
C GLU A 577 -10.48 -5.43 29.86
N ALA A 578 -10.30 -5.38 28.54
CA ALA A 578 -10.73 -6.43 27.63
C ALA A 578 -9.81 -7.66 27.66
N ASP A 579 -8.66 -7.61 28.35
CA ASP A 579 -7.74 -8.74 28.46
C ASP A 579 -8.40 -9.98 29.09
N ALA A 580 -9.42 -9.78 29.96
CA ALA A 580 -10.21 -10.86 30.54
C ALA A 580 -11.00 -11.67 29.49
N ALA A 581 -11.29 -11.09 28.32
CA ALA A 581 -11.96 -11.76 27.21
C ALA A 581 -10.99 -12.44 26.22
N ARG A 582 -9.68 -12.36 26.47
CA ARG A 582 -8.62 -12.96 25.65
C ARG A 582 -7.46 -13.50 26.50
N PRO A 583 -7.74 -14.31 27.54
CA PRO A 583 -6.72 -14.81 28.47
C PRO A 583 -5.63 -15.63 27.75
N GLU A 584 -5.95 -16.24 26.62
CA GLU A 584 -5.04 -17.06 25.81
C GLU A 584 -3.83 -16.27 25.28
N LEU A 585 -3.95 -14.95 25.10
CA LEU A 585 -2.84 -14.13 24.63
C LEU A 585 -1.84 -13.77 25.73
N PHE A 586 -2.22 -13.87 27.00
CA PHE A 586 -1.47 -13.32 28.12
C PHE A 586 -1.03 -14.36 29.16
N GLU A 587 -1.32 -15.64 28.93
CA GLU A 587 -0.86 -16.74 29.78
C GLU A 587 0.67 -16.73 29.98
N HIS A 588 1.43 -16.45 28.92
CA HIS A 588 2.90 -16.46 28.93
C HIS A 588 3.54 -15.07 28.82
N LEU A 589 2.74 -14.01 28.78
CA LEU A 589 3.18 -12.63 28.67
C LEU A 589 2.32 -11.74 29.55
N ASN A 590 2.93 -11.09 30.55
CA ASN A 590 2.26 -10.05 31.30
C ASN A 590 2.44 -8.69 30.57
N PRO A 591 1.39 -8.14 29.92
CA PRO A 591 1.50 -6.89 29.17
C PRO A 591 1.66 -5.66 30.06
N HIS A 592 1.39 -5.76 31.37
CA HIS A 592 1.46 -4.65 32.32
C HIS A 592 2.85 -4.45 32.94
N HIS A 593 3.74 -5.44 32.82
CA HIS A 593 5.09 -5.36 33.40
C HIS A 593 6.16 -5.57 32.33
N PRO A 594 7.21 -4.73 32.29
CA PRO A 594 8.36 -4.99 31.43
C PRO A 594 9.05 -6.27 31.92
N SER A 595 8.85 -7.36 31.18
CA SER A 595 9.56 -8.62 31.40
C SER A 595 10.80 -8.62 30.49
N LEU A 596 11.96 -8.35 31.07
CA LEU A 596 13.24 -8.62 30.42
C LEU A 596 13.34 -10.13 30.19
N ALA A 597 13.87 -10.53 29.04
CA ALA A 597 13.99 -11.93 28.70
C ALA A 597 15.08 -12.59 29.57
N THR A 598 14.81 -13.79 30.04
CA THR A 598 15.85 -14.66 30.60
C THR A 598 16.86 -15.06 29.53
N ALA A 599 18.05 -15.53 29.94
CA ALA A 599 19.05 -16.03 28.97
C ALA A 599 18.50 -17.18 28.10
N ALA A 600 17.66 -18.05 28.68
CA ALA A 600 16.99 -19.13 27.97
C ALA A 600 15.96 -18.61 26.95
N GLU A 601 15.16 -17.60 27.32
CA GLU A 601 14.22 -16.95 26.39
C GLU A 601 14.96 -16.21 25.26
N LEU A 602 16.09 -15.54 25.54
CA LEU A 602 16.90 -14.89 24.50
C LEU A 602 17.42 -15.90 23.47
N LEU A 603 17.92 -17.05 23.92
CA LEU A 603 18.40 -18.13 23.04
C LEU A 603 17.24 -18.74 22.24
N THR A 604 16.13 -19.05 22.92
CA THR A 604 14.95 -19.64 22.29
C THR A 604 14.32 -18.68 21.27
N GLY A 605 14.23 -17.40 21.62
CA GLY A 605 13.78 -16.33 20.74
C GLY A 605 14.69 -16.17 19.52
N ASN A 606 16.01 -16.33 19.68
CA ASN A 606 16.95 -16.32 18.56
C ASN A 606 16.65 -17.46 17.59
N GLN A 607 16.46 -18.68 18.11
CA GLN A 607 16.08 -19.84 17.30
C GLN A 607 14.74 -19.62 16.57
N LEU A 608 13.71 -19.13 17.29
CA LEU A 608 12.37 -18.91 16.74
C LEU A 608 12.34 -17.82 15.65
N VAL A 609 13.15 -16.76 15.79
CA VAL A 609 13.25 -15.66 14.81
C VAL A 609 14.08 -16.05 13.58
N GLY A 610 14.97 -17.03 13.72
CA GLY A 610 15.91 -17.46 12.66
C GLY A 610 15.36 -18.57 11.77
N ALA A 611 16.23 -19.10 10.91
CA ALA A 611 15.90 -20.17 9.97
C ALA A 611 15.45 -21.49 10.63
N GLY A 612 15.71 -21.67 11.94
CA GLY A 612 15.22 -22.83 12.71
C GLY A 612 13.81 -22.68 13.25
N GLY A 613 13.16 -21.53 13.03
CA GLY A 613 11.81 -21.21 13.49
C GLY A 613 10.98 -20.57 12.38
N PHE A 614 10.38 -19.41 12.66
CA PHE A 614 9.52 -18.68 11.75
C PHE A 614 10.27 -17.82 10.71
N ASN A 615 11.61 -17.80 10.76
CA ASN A 615 12.50 -17.15 9.79
C ASN A 615 12.15 -15.68 9.50
N CYS A 616 11.85 -14.89 10.54
CA CYS A 616 11.47 -13.48 10.42
C CYS A 616 12.52 -12.65 9.67
N ILE A 617 13.80 -12.97 9.87
CA ILE A 617 14.94 -12.32 9.23
C ILE A 617 15.05 -12.60 7.71
N ALA A 618 14.20 -13.46 7.14
CA ALA A 618 14.10 -13.60 5.68
C ALA A 618 13.45 -12.38 5.01
N CYS A 619 12.61 -11.63 5.74
CA CYS A 619 11.89 -10.47 5.23
C CYS A 619 12.21 -9.18 5.99
N HIS A 620 12.60 -9.29 7.27
CA HIS A 620 12.89 -8.15 8.13
C HIS A 620 14.39 -7.88 8.25
N LYS A 621 14.75 -6.59 8.22
CA LYS A 621 16.03 -6.12 8.75
C LYS A 621 16.13 -6.47 10.24
N ALA A 622 17.33 -6.83 10.71
CA ALA A 622 17.60 -7.06 12.11
C ALA A 622 18.95 -6.45 12.52
N GLY A 623 18.93 -5.19 12.98
CA GLY A 623 20.14 -4.48 13.35
C GLY A 623 21.07 -4.28 12.15
N ALA A 624 22.29 -4.82 12.21
CA ALA A 624 23.23 -4.76 11.09
C ALA A 624 22.90 -5.73 9.94
N TYR A 625 22.03 -6.72 10.19
CA TYR A 625 21.66 -7.71 9.18
C TYR A 625 20.55 -7.16 8.26
N GLU A 626 20.80 -7.19 6.95
CA GLU A 626 19.84 -6.82 5.92
C GLU A 626 19.49 -8.05 5.06
N PRO A 627 18.20 -8.41 4.93
CA PRO A 627 17.80 -9.55 4.11
C PRO A 627 18.02 -9.26 2.62
N ARG A 628 18.42 -10.30 1.88
CA ARG A 628 18.69 -10.20 0.44
C ARG A 628 17.45 -10.53 -0.39
N ASN A 629 17.29 -9.86 -1.53
CA ASN A 629 16.28 -10.18 -2.56
C ASN A 629 14.82 -10.20 -2.06
N VAL A 630 14.49 -9.36 -1.09
CA VAL A 630 13.12 -9.22 -0.58
C VAL A 630 12.32 -8.32 -1.52
N ALA A 631 11.17 -8.80 -1.99
CA ALA A 631 10.25 -7.99 -2.79
C ALA A 631 9.77 -6.79 -1.96
N MET A 632 9.60 -5.62 -2.61
CA MET A 632 9.34 -4.36 -1.90
C MET A 632 8.09 -4.41 -1.02
N GLY A 633 6.99 -5.03 -1.47
CA GLY A 633 5.76 -5.20 -0.69
C GLY A 633 5.92 -6.09 0.55
N THR A 634 6.81 -7.09 0.48
CA THR A 634 7.10 -8.02 1.58
C THR A 634 8.18 -7.53 2.56
N ARG A 635 8.79 -6.37 2.29
CA ARG A 635 9.96 -5.91 3.05
C ARG A 635 9.54 -5.40 4.43
N GLY A 636 10.04 -6.06 5.47
CA GLY A 636 9.74 -5.75 6.86
C GLY A 636 10.69 -4.71 7.46
N SER A 637 10.19 -3.89 8.39
CA SER A 637 11.03 -2.94 9.15
C SER A 637 12.00 -3.62 10.10
N ASP A 638 13.01 -2.87 10.52
CA ASP A 638 14.00 -3.32 11.51
C ASP A 638 13.32 -3.82 12.80
N ILE A 639 13.39 -5.13 13.03
CA ILE A 639 12.76 -5.79 14.20
C ILE A 639 13.45 -5.40 15.49
N MET A 640 14.71 -4.98 15.46
CA MET A 640 15.44 -4.55 16.66
C MET A 640 14.89 -3.26 17.26
N THR A 641 14.14 -2.49 16.48
CA THR A 641 13.46 -1.28 16.98
C THR A 641 12.04 -1.57 17.47
N MET A 642 11.50 -2.77 17.27
CA MET A 642 10.07 -3.02 17.49
C MET A 642 9.65 -2.78 18.94
N GLY A 643 10.52 -3.18 19.89
CA GLY A 643 10.27 -3.08 21.32
C GLY A 643 10.31 -1.65 21.84
N GLN A 644 10.57 -0.64 21.00
CA GLN A 644 10.45 0.78 21.30
C GLN A 644 9.14 1.36 20.74
N ARG A 645 8.51 0.69 19.77
CA ARG A 645 7.46 1.28 18.93
C ARG A 645 6.10 0.59 19.10
N ILE A 646 6.10 -0.73 19.21
CA ILE A 646 4.88 -1.56 19.15
C ILE A 646 4.41 -1.88 20.58
N ARG A 647 3.09 -2.00 20.78
CA ARG A 647 2.48 -2.49 22.02
C ARG A 647 2.49 -4.02 22.08
N PRO A 648 2.79 -4.65 23.23
CA PRO A 648 2.80 -6.11 23.38
C PRO A 648 1.45 -6.74 23.02
N ARG A 649 0.34 -6.14 23.46
CA ARG A 649 -1.03 -6.58 23.17
C ARG A 649 -1.29 -6.68 21.67
N TYR A 650 -0.95 -5.61 20.95
CA TYR A 650 -1.06 -5.60 19.50
C TYR A 650 -0.18 -6.67 18.86
N PHE A 651 1.07 -6.83 19.31
CA PHE A 651 1.98 -7.83 18.76
C PHE A 651 1.41 -9.25 18.87
N MET A 652 0.88 -9.64 20.04
CA MET A 652 0.28 -10.97 20.24
C MET A 652 -0.86 -11.24 19.25
N ARG A 653 -1.77 -10.29 19.06
CA ARG A 653 -2.87 -10.38 18.07
C ARG A 653 -2.34 -10.39 16.63
N TRP A 654 -1.40 -9.51 16.32
CA TRP A 654 -0.84 -9.31 14.98
C TRP A 654 -0.17 -10.57 14.44
N MET A 655 0.64 -11.25 15.25
CA MET A 655 1.39 -12.43 14.80
C MET A 655 0.51 -13.60 14.35
N GLN A 656 -0.70 -13.72 14.91
CA GLN A 656 -1.63 -14.79 14.56
C GLN A 656 -2.27 -14.59 13.18
N ASN A 657 -2.64 -13.36 12.84
CA ASN A 657 -3.33 -13.07 11.58
C ASN A 657 -3.16 -11.60 11.10
N PRO A 658 -2.00 -11.22 10.53
CA PRO A 658 -1.71 -9.84 10.11
C PRO A 658 -2.73 -9.25 9.12
N ILE A 659 -3.14 -10.04 8.12
CA ILE A 659 -4.07 -9.60 7.06
C ILE A 659 -5.47 -9.28 7.58
N ARG A 660 -5.85 -9.86 8.73
CA ARG A 660 -7.10 -9.53 9.43
C ARG A 660 -7.05 -8.16 10.10
N VAL A 661 -5.86 -7.72 10.54
CA VAL A 661 -5.69 -6.41 11.19
C VAL A 661 -5.48 -5.30 10.16
N VAL A 662 -4.66 -5.56 9.14
CA VAL A 662 -4.39 -4.62 8.04
C VAL A 662 -4.55 -5.35 6.72
N SER A 663 -5.63 -5.04 6.00
CA SER A 663 -5.90 -5.61 4.68
C SER A 663 -4.75 -5.32 3.71
N GLY A 664 -4.40 -6.30 2.86
CA GLY A 664 -3.33 -6.18 1.87
C GLY A 664 -1.90 -6.28 2.41
N ILE A 665 -1.68 -6.49 3.72
CA ILE A 665 -0.33 -6.66 4.26
C ILE A 665 0.29 -8.01 3.83
N GLU A 666 1.52 -7.98 3.31
CA GLU A 666 2.24 -9.18 2.89
C GLU A 666 3.11 -9.81 4.00
N MET A 667 2.51 -10.03 5.18
CA MET A 667 3.15 -10.71 6.32
C MET A 667 2.48 -12.08 6.60
N PRO A 668 3.25 -13.18 6.74
CA PRO A 668 2.68 -14.50 7.03
C PRO A 668 1.95 -14.55 8.38
N ALA A 669 0.82 -15.25 8.42
CA ALA A 669 0.13 -15.60 9.65
C ALA A 669 0.80 -16.79 10.33
N ILE A 670 1.15 -16.66 11.62
CA ILE A 670 1.69 -17.77 12.40
C ILE A 670 0.53 -18.48 13.11
N ARG A 671 0.04 -19.56 12.49
CA ARG A 671 -1.09 -20.36 13.00
C ARG A 671 -0.70 -21.70 13.62
N LYS A 672 0.56 -22.12 13.46
CA LYS A 672 1.07 -23.38 13.99
C LYS A 672 2.35 -23.12 14.77
N ALA A 673 2.48 -23.78 15.92
CA ALA A 673 3.68 -23.75 16.73
C ALA A 673 4.83 -24.47 16.00
N MET A 674 6.06 -24.04 16.28
CA MET A 674 7.27 -24.78 15.92
C MET A 674 7.37 -26.05 16.76
N PRO A 675 7.45 -27.24 16.14
CA PRO A 675 7.53 -28.49 16.88
C PRO A 675 8.77 -28.59 17.77
N GLY A 676 8.63 -29.16 18.95
CA GLY A 676 9.70 -29.43 19.91
C GLY A 676 10.21 -28.19 20.65
N VAL A 677 9.50 -27.07 20.61
CA VAL A 677 9.89 -25.83 21.29
C VAL A 677 8.74 -25.37 22.21
N LEU A 678 9.02 -25.15 23.50
CA LEU A 678 8.05 -24.66 24.48
C LEU A 678 6.73 -25.46 24.49
N GLU A 679 6.84 -26.79 24.55
CA GLU A 679 5.69 -27.72 24.62
C GLU A 679 4.69 -27.54 23.46
N ASP A 680 5.17 -27.10 22.30
CA ASP A 680 4.35 -26.80 21.11
C ASP A 680 3.24 -25.75 21.38
N SER A 681 3.41 -24.92 22.42
CA SER A 681 2.51 -23.82 22.74
C SER A 681 2.82 -22.62 21.84
N LEU A 682 1.94 -22.37 20.87
CA LEU A 682 2.04 -21.20 19.99
C LEU A 682 1.99 -19.87 20.79
N PRO A 683 1.07 -19.67 21.76
CA PRO A 683 1.10 -18.47 22.60
C PRO A 683 2.41 -18.29 23.36
N ALA A 684 3.00 -19.38 23.90
CA ALA A 684 4.31 -19.30 24.57
C ALA A 684 5.41 -18.88 23.61
N GLN A 685 5.44 -19.46 22.40
CA GLN A 685 6.43 -19.12 21.38
C GLN A 685 6.33 -17.66 20.93
N ILE A 686 5.12 -17.15 20.67
CA ILE A 686 4.91 -15.73 20.31
C ILE A 686 5.31 -14.82 21.48
N ALA A 687 4.97 -15.17 22.71
CA ALA A 687 5.36 -14.42 23.91
C ALA A 687 6.89 -14.37 24.09
N THR A 688 7.60 -15.49 23.91
CA THR A 688 9.06 -15.55 23.95
C THR A 688 9.69 -14.73 22.84
N ILE A 689 9.14 -14.76 21.62
CA ILE A 689 9.61 -13.90 20.52
C ILE A 689 9.47 -12.43 20.90
N TRP A 690 8.32 -12.02 21.46
CA TRP A 690 8.11 -10.65 21.92
C TRP A 690 9.12 -10.24 22.99
N LYS A 691 9.22 -11.01 24.09
CA LYS A 691 10.13 -10.73 25.21
C LYS A 691 11.56 -10.58 24.72
N SER A 692 12.02 -11.50 23.88
CA SER A 692 13.37 -11.49 23.35
C SER A 692 13.60 -10.28 22.44
N MET A 693 12.79 -10.07 21.40
CA MET A 693 13.00 -8.94 20.47
C MET A 693 12.76 -7.56 21.11
N ALA A 694 12.05 -7.47 22.23
CA ALA A 694 11.89 -6.25 23.00
C ALA A 694 13.04 -5.99 23.98
N ASP A 695 13.87 -7.00 24.27
CA ASP A 695 15.01 -6.88 25.18
C ASP A 695 16.23 -6.26 24.47
N PRO A 696 16.86 -5.21 25.03
CA PRO A 696 18.06 -4.61 24.45
C PRO A 696 19.26 -5.56 24.29
N LYS A 697 19.30 -6.68 25.03
CA LYS A 697 20.38 -7.68 24.96
C LYS A 697 20.16 -8.71 23.84
N PHE A 698 19.01 -8.69 23.18
CA PHE A 698 18.73 -9.65 22.11
C PHE A 698 19.67 -9.43 20.94
N THR A 699 20.27 -10.53 20.50
CA THR A 699 21.06 -10.57 19.27
C THR A 699 20.29 -11.41 18.28
N PRO A 700 19.84 -10.85 17.15
CA PRO A 700 19.09 -11.61 16.16
C PRO A 700 20.01 -12.62 15.47
N PRO A 701 19.47 -13.74 14.97
CA PRO A 701 20.23 -14.66 14.15
C PRO A 701 20.69 -13.96 12.86
N THR A 702 21.84 -14.38 12.34
CA THR A 702 22.41 -13.87 11.08
C THR A 702 22.29 -14.88 9.93
N VAL A 703 21.86 -16.11 10.25
CA VAL A 703 21.73 -17.21 9.31
C VAL A 703 20.25 -17.37 8.91
N VAL A 704 19.95 -17.03 7.66
CA VAL A 704 18.62 -17.19 7.03
C VAL A 704 18.41 -18.55 6.34
N SER A 705 19.46 -19.38 6.31
CA SER A 705 19.47 -20.66 5.62
C SER A 705 19.76 -21.80 6.56
N ARG A 706 18.89 -22.80 6.59
CA ARG A 706 19.13 -24.05 7.33
C ARG A 706 19.23 -25.21 6.35
N TYR A 707 20.06 -26.20 6.66
CA TYR A 707 19.94 -27.50 6.03
C TYR A 707 18.73 -28.21 6.61
N GLU A 708 17.73 -28.43 5.76
CA GLU A 708 16.45 -29.02 6.14
C GLU A 708 16.50 -30.53 6.01
N GLN A 709 17.13 -31.00 4.94
CA GLN A 709 17.28 -32.41 4.67
C GLN A 709 18.70 -32.70 4.21
N PHE A 710 19.20 -33.84 4.65
CA PHE A 710 20.47 -34.36 4.23
C PHE A 710 20.26 -35.79 3.78
N VAL A 711 20.46 -36.05 2.50
CA VAL A 711 20.18 -37.33 1.88
C VAL A 711 21.51 -38.02 1.61
N THR A 712 21.62 -39.25 2.11
CA THR A 712 22.74 -40.15 1.88
C THR A 712 22.24 -41.45 1.25
N VAL A 713 23.11 -42.13 0.53
CA VAL A 713 22.85 -43.47 0.00
C VAL A 713 23.88 -44.41 0.60
N SER A 714 23.45 -45.20 1.57
CA SER A 714 24.35 -46.14 2.26
C SER A 714 24.69 -47.34 1.38
N PRO A 715 25.82 -48.02 1.63
CA PRO A 715 26.14 -49.28 0.96
C PRO A 715 24.98 -50.29 1.03
N GLY A 716 24.67 -50.93 -0.10
CA GLY A 716 23.56 -51.89 -0.23
C GLY A 716 22.17 -51.27 -0.39
N GLN A 717 22.02 -49.94 -0.33
CA GLN A 717 20.76 -49.28 -0.67
C GLN A 717 20.58 -49.16 -2.19
N ARG A 718 19.33 -49.14 -2.65
CA ARG A 718 19.02 -48.79 -4.04
C ARG A 718 19.36 -47.33 -4.32
N PRO A 719 19.70 -46.97 -5.57
CA PRO A 719 19.97 -45.58 -5.94
C PRO A 719 18.82 -44.66 -5.54
N ARG A 720 19.17 -43.46 -5.07
CA ARG A 720 18.20 -42.40 -4.77
C ARG A 720 18.20 -41.38 -5.89
N ILE A 721 17.01 -40.87 -6.22
CA ILE A 721 16.81 -39.90 -7.29
C ILE A 721 16.11 -38.67 -6.70
N ILE A 722 16.60 -37.48 -7.02
CA ILE A 722 15.95 -36.20 -6.71
C ILE A 722 15.79 -35.42 -8.02
N ARG A 723 14.57 -34.93 -8.27
CA ARG A 723 14.18 -34.23 -9.52
C ARG A 723 13.77 -32.77 -9.30
N ASP A 724 14.34 -32.17 -8.29
CA ASP A 724 14.02 -30.81 -7.88
C ASP A 724 15.09 -29.83 -8.40
N VAL A 725 14.94 -28.54 -8.12
CA VAL A 725 15.88 -27.51 -8.55
C VAL A 725 17.21 -27.66 -7.80
N PHE A 726 18.29 -27.90 -8.54
CA PHE A 726 19.65 -27.95 -7.99
C PHE A 726 20.45 -26.69 -8.31
N THR A 727 21.21 -26.20 -7.34
CA THR A 727 22.20 -25.14 -7.54
C THR A 727 23.57 -25.70 -7.90
N VAL A 728 24.24 -25.08 -8.86
CA VAL A 728 25.55 -25.51 -9.39
C VAL A 728 26.56 -24.36 -9.30
N GLY A 729 27.74 -24.65 -8.78
CA GLY A 729 28.82 -23.66 -8.67
C GLY A 729 28.64 -22.70 -7.49
N ASP A 730 29.00 -21.43 -7.68
CA ASP A 730 28.95 -20.41 -6.64
C ASP A 730 27.50 -20.08 -6.24
N PRO A 731 27.09 -20.31 -4.97
CA PRO A 731 25.75 -20.01 -4.48
C PRO A 731 25.35 -18.55 -4.68
N SER A 732 26.32 -17.62 -4.73
CA SER A 732 26.06 -16.19 -4.93
C SER A 732 25.70 -15.82 -6.38
N LYS A 733 25.99 -16.70 -7.36
CA LYS A 733 25.78 -16.43 -8.80
C LYS A 733 24.50 -17.06 -9.36
N ARG A 734 23.67 -17.71 -8.54
CA ARG A 734 22.34 -18.28 -8.89
C ARG A 734 22.33 -19.11 -10.19
N ASN A 735 23.34 -19.94 -10.43
CA ASN A 735 23.29 -20.90 -11.53
C ASN A 735 22.52 -22.14 -11.06
N SER A 736 21.27 -22.30 -11.46
CA SER A 736 20.41 -23.41 -11.06
C SER A 736 19.94 -24.23 -12.27
N ILE A 737 19.61 -25.49 -12.01
CA ILE A 737 19.05 -26.43 -12.98
C ILE A 737 17.63 -26.74 -12.52
N ALA A 738 16.65 -26.15 -13.21
CA ALA A 738 15.24 -26.32 -12.85
C ALA A 738 14.74 -27.76 -13.12
N ARG A 739 15.21 -28.40 -14.20
CA ARG A 739 14.87 -29.78 -14.58
C ARG A 739 16.03 -30.72 -14.31
N ALA A 740 16.52 -30.70 -13.07
CA ALA A 740 17.62 -31.54 -12.64
C ALA A 740 17.19 -33.00 -12.45
N PHE A 741 18.13 -33.90 -12.64
CA PHE A 741 18.03 -35.32 -12.32
C PHE A 741 19.29 -35.72 -11.57
N ALA A 742 19.21 -35.65 -10.24
CA ALA A 742 20.30 -36.05 -9.36
C ALA A 742 20.16 -37.54 -9.02
N VAL A 743 21.25 -38.30 -9.10
CA VAL A 743 21.31 -39.73 -8.76
C VAL A 743 22.41 -39.98 -7.75
N GLY A 744 22.07 -40.59 -6.62
CA GLY A 744 23.03 -41.04 -5.61
C GLY A 744 23.17 -42.55 -5.64
N PHE A 745 24.40 -43.06 -5.78
CA PHE A 745 24.69 -44.49 -5.78
C PHE A 745 25.24 -44.96 -4.43
N ASN A 746 25.07 -46.25 -4.16
CA ASN A 746 25.48 -46.87 -2.89
C ASN A 746 27.00 -47.07 -2.73
N ASN A 747 27.79 -46.82 -3.77
CA ASN A 747 29.25 -46.76 -3.71
C ASN A 747 29.77 -45.36 -3.36
N GLY A 748 28.87 -44.38 -3.18
CA GLY A 748 29.18 -43.00 -2.79
C GLY A 748 29.39 -42.04 -3.95
N HIS A 749 29.25 -42.47 -5.20
CA HIS A 749 29.28 -41.57 -6.36
C HIS A 749 27.89 -40.98 -6.63
N ASN A 750 27.86 -39.69 -6.95
CA ASN A 750 26.62 -38.92 -7.09
C ASN A 750 26.68 -38.07 -8.37
N LEU A 751 25.62 -38.09 -9.18
CA LEU A 751 25.54 -37.40 -10.45
C LEU A 751 24.43 -36.37 -10.43
N LEU A 752 24.64 -35.25 -11.13
CA LEU A 752 23.61 -34.25 -11.39
C LEU A 752 23.51 -34.03 -12.89
N ILE A 753 22.39 -34.43 -13.50
CA ILE A 753 22.13 -34.31 -14.93
C ILE A 753 21.09 -33.21 -15.16
N ASP A 754 21.33 -32.34 -16.14
CA ASP A 754 20.35 -31.38 -16.65
C ASP A 754 19.52 -32.05 -17.74
N LEU A 755 18.23 -32.30 -17.48
CA LEU A 755 17.38 -33.02 -18.42
C LEU A 755 16.98 -32.18 -19.63
N ASP A 756 17.10 -30.86 -19.59
CA ASP A 756 16.77 -30.02 -20.74
C ASP A 756 17.84 -30.19 -21.82
N THR A 757 19.10 -30.35 -21.43
CA THR A 757 20.23 -30.51 -22.36
C THR A 757 20.78 -31.93 -22.39
N MET A 758 20.31 -32.81 -21.50
CA MET A 758 20.88 -34.12 -21.17
C MET A 758 22.37 -34.05 -20.83
N GLN A 759 22.82 -32.97 -20.17
CA GLN A 759 24.23 -32.79 -19.80
C GLN A 759 24.52 -33.23 -18.37
N LEU A 760 25.66 -33.88 -18.13
CA LEU A 760 26.18 -34.07 -16.78
C LEU A 760 26.74 -32.73 -16.28
N ARG A 761 26.18 -32.20 -15.21
CA ARG A 761 26.50 -30.88 -14.67
C ARG A 761 27.47 -30.95 -13.51
N GLN A 762 27.30 -31.94 -12.63
CA GLN A 762 28.21 -32.19 -11.52
C GLN A 762 28.37 -33.69 -11.28
N TRP A 763 29.57 -34.07 -10.87
CA TRP A 763 29.88 -35.37 -10.29
C TRP A 763 30.52 -35.15 -8.92
N ALA A 764 29.94 -35.75 -7.89
CA ALA A 764 30.43 -35.68 -6.52
C ALA A 764 30.66 -37.06 -5.91
N VAL A 765 31.52 -37.13 -4.90
CA VAL A 765 31.76 -38.33 -4.09
C VAL A 765 31.49 -38.02 -2.62
N GLY A 766 30.84 -38.96 -1.93
CA GLY A 766 30.44 -38.84 -0.54
C GLY A 766 28.93 -38.73 -0.41
N GLU A 767 28.46 -37.78 0.37
CA GLU A 767 27.05 -37.58 0.66
C GLU A 767 26.29 -37.10 -0.59
N PHE A 768 25.05 -37.56 -0.76
CA PHE A 768 24.36 -37.43 -2.03
C PHE A 768 23.91 -35.99 -2.27
N ALA A 769 22.97 -35.52 -1.47
CA ALA A 769 22.39 -34.20 -1.68
C ALA A 769 21.93 -33.61 -0.35
N ARG A 770 21.90 -32.28 -0.27
CA ARG A 770 21.35 -31.55 0.86
C ARG A 770 20.33 -30.54 0.36
N GLN A 771 19.23 -30.44 1.08
CA GLN A 771 18.24 -29.40 0.87
C GLN A 771 18.54 -28.26 1.83
N ARG A 772 18.58 -27.04 1.29
CA ARG A 772 18.68 -25.82 2.08
C ARG A 772 17.55 -24.87 1.74
N THR A 773 17.15 -24.09 2.73
CA THR A 773 16.31 -22.92 2.54
C THR A 773 17.18 -21.69 2.32
N GLU A 774 16.79 -20.80 1.41
CA GLU A 774 17.34 -19.45 1.33
C GLU A 774 16.18 -18.48 1.13
N GLY A 775 15.88 -17.68 2.15
CA GLY A 775 14.67 -16.86 2.18
C GLY A 775 13.40 -17.73 2.16
N LYS A 776 12.54 -17.55 1.14
CA LYS A 776 11.31 -18.33 0.93
C LYS A 776 11.48 -19.51 -0.04
N SER A 777 12.68 -19.74 -0.57
CA SER A 777 12.94 -20.72 -1.63
C SER A 777 13.73 -21.91 -1.10
N TRP A 778 13.42 -23.09 -1.65
CA TRP A 778 14.08 -24.34 -1.34
C TRP A 778 14.99 -24.71 -2.50
N PHE A 779 16.22 -25.09 -2.19
CA PHE A 779 17.21 -25.49 -3.17
C PHE A 779 17.91 -26.76 -2.72
N TRP A 780 18.26 -27.59 -3.69
CA TRP A 780 19.14 -28.72 -3.48
C TRP A 780 20.56 -28.40 -3.94
N ASP A 781 21.56 -28.85 -3.18
CA ASP A 781 22.94 -28.92 -3.63
C ASP A 781 23.44 -30.36 -3.59
N MET A 782 24.43 -30.66 -4.42
CA MET A 782 25.28 -31.83 -4.21
C MET A 782 26.05 -31.65 -2.90
N ALA A 783 25.93 -32.62 -1.98
CA ALA A 783 26.51 -32.50 -0.64
C ALA A 783 27.97 -32.95 -0.58
N GLY A 784 28.33 -33.97 -1.37
CA GLY A 784 29.66 -34.55 -1.41
C GLY A 784 30.72 -33.66 -2.08
N VAL A 785 31.97 -34.13 -2.03
CA VAL A 785 33.12 -33.47 -2.65
C VAL A 785 32.98 -33.53 -4.17
N LEU A 786 32.98 -32.36 -4.82
CA LEU A 786 32.92 -32.28 -6.28
C LEU A 786 34.20 -32.87 -6.89
N VAL A 787 34.03 -33.91 -7.71
CA VAL A 787 35.08 -34.49 -8.55
C VAL A 787 35.17 -33.73 -9.87
N SER A 788 34.03 -33.29 -10.41
CA SER A 788 33.98 -32.46 -11.63
C SER A 788 32.75 -31.55 -11.63
N SER A 789 32.94 -30.32 -12.12
CA SER A 789 31.87 -29.33 -12.37
C SER A 789 31.98 -28.87 -13.83
N ALA A 790 30.97 -29.19 -14.64
CA ALA A 790 30.93 -28.95 -16.09
C ALA A 790 32.08 -29.61 -16.89
N PRO A 791 32.02 -30.93 -17.16
CA PRO A 791 32.96 -31.57 -18.08
C PRO A 791 32.97 -30.84 -19.43
N ALA A 792 34.17 -30.60 -19.96
CA ALA A 792 34.43 -29.76 -21.14
C ALA A 792 33.82 -30.26 -22.46
N GLU A 793 33.14 -31.41 -22.45
CA GLU A 793 32.57 -32.03 -23.64
C GLU A 793 31.04 -32.08 -23.54
N LEU A 794 30.39 -31.31 -24.41
CA LEU A 794 28.94 -31.30 -24.59
C LEU A 794 28.49 -32.68 -25.02
N LEU A 795 27.60 -33.29 -24.24
CA LEU A 795 26.82 -34.45 -24.68
C LEU A 795 26.05 -34.04 -25.92
N SER A 796 26.47 -34.54 -27.08
CA SER A 796 25.91 -34.20 -28.37
C SER A 796 25.19 -35.40 -28.92
N CYS A 797 23.95 -35.17 -29.32
CA CYS A 797 23.12 -36.10 -30.05
C CYS A 797 22.98 -35.54 -31.44
N GLU A 798 23.41 -36.27 -32.46
CA GLU A 798 23.33 -35.84 -33.85
C GLU A 798 22.68 -36.95 -34.68
N LEU A 799 21.76 -36.60 -35.56
CA LEU A 799 21.14 -37.53 -36.48
C LEU A 799 21.82 -37.39 -37.85
N LYS A 800 22.46 -38.44 -38.34
CA LYS A 800 23.20 -38.44 -39.62
C LYS A 800 22.57 -39.40 -40.60
N GLN A 801 22.42 -38.99 -41.85
CA GLN A 801 21.85 -39.86 -42.88
C GLN A 801 22.87 -40.93 -43.30
N LYS A 802 22.43 -42.18 -43.45
CA LYS A 802 23.35 -43.34 -43.64
C LYS A 802 24.12 -43.33 -44.97
N ASN A 803 23.59 -42.67 -46.01
CA ASN A 803 24.05 -42.82 -47.40
C ASN A 803 24.59 -41.53 -48.06
N LEU A 804 24.87 -40.46 -47.30
CA LEU A 804 25.42 -39.20 -47.82
C LEU A 804 26.82 -38.91 -47.24
N PRO A 805 27.72 -38.23 -47.98
CA PRO A 805 28.99 -37.74 -47.43
C PRO A 805 28.71 -36.76 -46.29
N ALA A 806 29.66 -36.66 -45.34
CA ALA A 806 29.55 -36.08 -43.99
C ALA A 806 28.98 -34.64 -43.79
N SER A 807 28.41 -33.98 -44.79
CA SER A 807 27.73 -32.68 -44.65
C SER A 807 26.22 -32.85 -44.50
N GLY A 808 25.73 -32.87 -43.25
CA GLY A 808 24.29 -32.86 -42.96
C GLY A 808 23.87 -33.46 -41.61
N ALA A 809 24.66 -33.30 -40.54
CA ALA A 809 24.26 -33.78 -39.22
C ALA A 809 23.15 -32.89 -38.64
N LEU A 810 21.97 -33.45 -38.40
CA LEU A 810 20.87 -32.75 -37.76
C LEU A 810 21.08 -32.72 -36.26
N LYS A 811 20.91 -31.53 -35.65
CA LYS A 811 20.94 -31.34 -34.19
C LYS A 811 19.52 -31.33 -33.62
N PRO A 812 19.33 -31.68 -32.35
CA PRO A 812 18.02 -31.62 -31.72
C PRO A 812 17.48 -30.20 -31.75
N ILE A 813 16.20 -30.06 -32.09
CA ILE A 813 15.50 -28.77 -32.08
C ILE A 813 15.24 -28.38 -30.62
N ALA A 814 15.64 -27.16 -30.28
CA ALA A 814 15.33 -26.57 -28.98
C ALA A 814 13.85 -26.18 -28.91
N ASP A 815 13.14 -26.65 -27.89
CA ASP A 815 11.77 -26.22 -27.56
C ASP A 815 11.73 -25.63 -26.15
N LEU A 816 11.50 -24.32 -26.05
CA LEU A 816 11.55 -23.58 -24.78
C LEU A 816 12.84 -23.84 -23.97
N ARG A 817 13.99 -23.85 -24.67
CA ARG A 817 15.35 -24.16 -24.15
C ARG A 817 15.63 -25.63 -23.82
N ARG A 818 14.74 -26.54 -24.21
CA ARG A 818 14.90 -28.00 -24.04
C ARG A 818 15.33 -28.64 -25.36
N ASN A 819 16.37 -29.46 -25.33
CA ASN A 819 16.87 -30.24 -26.47
C ASN A 819 16.54 -31.74 -26.34
N ALA A 820 16.07 -32.16 -25.16
CA ALA A 820 15.76 -33.54 -24.84
C ALA A 820 14.47 -33.62 -24.02
N GLU A 821 13.63 -34.61 -24.34
CA GLU A 821 12.41 -34.91 -23.62
C GLU A 821 12.59 -36.20 -22.82
N LEU A 822 12.46 -36.15 -21.50
CA LEU A 822 12.38 -37.36 -20.70
C LEU A 822 10.97 -37.97 -20.81
N ILE A 823 10.90 -39.18 -21.37
CA ILE A 823 9.66 -39.96 -21.47
C ILE A 823 9.37 -40.66 -20.14
N SER A 824 10.36 -41.36 -19.58
CA SER A 824 10.22 -42.14 -18.36
C SER A 824 11.56 -42.43 -17.70
N TYR A 825 11.55 -42.79 -16.43
CA TYR A 825 12.73 -43.33 -15.75
C TYR A 825 12.33 -44.46 -14.79
N SER A 826 13.26 -45.35 -14.49
CA SER A 826 13.05 -46.45 -13.55
C SER A 826 14.34 -46.78 -12.79
N VAL A 827 14.18 -47.34 -11.59
CA VAL A 827 15.30 -47.90 -10.80
C VAL A 827 15.19 -49.41 -10.85
N ALA A 828 16.24 -50.08 -11.33
CA ALA A 828 16.34 -51.54 -11.39
C ALA A 828 17.65 -51.95 -10.72
N ASP A 829 17.56 -52.74 -9.64
CA ASP A 829 18.67 -53.13 -8.78
C ASP A 829 19.51 -51.93 -8.30
N GLU A 830 20.77 -51.83 -8.75
CA GLU A 830 21.69 -50.72 -8.48
C GLU A 830 21.75 -49.68 -9.61
N SER A 831 20.93 -49.85 -10.65
CA SER A 831 20.96 -49.02 -11.86
C SER A 831 19.75 -48.09 -11.99
N VAL A 832 19.93 -46.97 -12.68
CA VAL A 832 18.88 -46.03 -13.05
C VAL A 832 18.80 -45.93 -14.57
N MET A 833 17.63 -46.20 -15.12
CA MET A 833 17.37 -46.12 -16.56
C MET A 833 16.56 -44.85 -16.88
N LEU A 834 16.99 -44.12 -17.91
CA LEU A 834 16.37 -42.90 -18.42
C LEU A 834 15.98 -43.11 -19.88
N ARG A 835 14.70 -42.94 -20.21
CA ARG A 835 14.18 -43.05 -21.57
C ARG A 835 13.98 -41.65 -22.14
N ILE A 836 14.80 -41.23 -23.10
CA ILE A 836 14.88 -39.86 -23.62
C ILE A 836 14.49 -39.82 -25.09
N ARG A 837 13.65 -38.86 -25.48
CA ARG A 837 13.33 -38.54 -26.87
C ARG A 837 14.06 -37.27 -27.31
N TYR A 838 14.56 -37.30 -28.54
CA TYR A 838 15.12 -36.15 -29.27
C TYR A 838 14.29 -35.89 -30.51
N TYR A 839 14.07 -34.62 -30.84
CA TYR A 839 13.37 -34.18 -32.05
C TYR A 839 14.33 -33.44 -32.98
N PHE A 840 14.26 -33.71 -34.28
CA PHE A 840 15.11 -33.14 -35.32
C PHE A 840 14.26 -32.57 -36.45
N ASP A 841 14.74 -31.54 -37.14
CA ASP A 841 14.01 -30.92 -38.26
C ASP A 841 14.42 -31.56 -39.58
N GLY A 842 13.56 -32.43 -40.12
CA GLY A 842 13.81 -33.10 -41.39
C GLY A 842 13.79 -32.17 -42.61
N SER A 843 13.38 -30.91 -42.47
CA SER A 843 13.33 -29.94 -43.58
C SER A 843 14.69 -29.28 -43.90
N THR A 844 15.72 -29.51 -43.08
CA THR A 844 17.04 -28.83 -43.19
C THR A 844 18.04 -29.50 -44.13
N ILE A 845 17.63 -30.50 -44.91
CA ILE A 845 18.53 -31.36 -45.71
C ILE A 845 18.95 -30.71 -47.05
N ASP A 846 18.25 -29.68 -47.53
CA ASP A 846 18.54 -29.01 -48.82
C ASP A 846 19.39 -27.73 -48.71
N GLY A 847 20.23 -27.60 -47.68
CA GLY A 847 21.30 -26.58 -47.65
C GLY A 847 20.85 -25.12 -47.49
N THR A 848 19.56 -24.83 -47.37
CA THR A 848 19.07 -23.51 -46.94
C THR A 848 18.65 -23.56 -45.48
N GLN A 849 19.49 -23.05 -44.57
CA GLN A 849 19.01 -22.58 -43.27
C GLN A 849 18.01 -21.44 -43.54
N LYS A 850 16.72 -21.75 -43.64
CA LYS A 850 15.73 -20.80 -43.13
C LYS A 850 15.81 -20.92 -41.61
N SER A 851 16.64 -20.08 -40.99
CA SER A 851 16.38 -19.72 -39.60
C SER A 851 14.91 -19.29 -39.55
N PRO A 852 14.04 -19.95 -38.77
CA PRO A 852 12.83 -19.27 -38.39
C PRO A 852 13.32 -18.01 -37.70
N GLU A 853 12.90 -16.85 -38.20
CA GLU A 853 12.94 -15.65 -37.38
C GLU A 853 12.34 -16.05 -36.03
N VAL A 854 13.17 -16.12 -34.99
CA VAL A 854 12.65 -15.93 -33.65
C VAL A 854 11.90 -14.61 -33.77
N PRO A 855 10.58 -14.55 -33.50
CA PRO A 855 9.91 -13.28 -33.51
C PRO A 855 10.70 -12.37 -32.57
N THR A 856 11.46 -11.42 -33.13
CA THR A 856 12.10 -10.35 -32.36
C THR A 856 11.07 -9.31 -31.99
N ASP A 857 9.84 -9.75 -31.73
CA ASP A 857 8.78 -8.89 -31.27
C ASP A 857 9.13 -8.52 -29.83
N LYS A 858 9.89 -7.43 -29.71
CA LYS A 858 9.92 -6.58 -28.55
C LYS A 858 8.50 -6.00 -28.39
N GLY A 859 7.53 -6.82 -27.98
CA GLY A 859 6.16 -6.34 -27.88
C GLY A 859 5.09 -7.39 -27.60
N SER A 860 5.15 -8.59 -28.18
CA SER A 860 4.08 -9.56 -27.97
C SER A 860 4.37 -10.49 -26.79
N ASP A 861 3.55 -10.39 -25.75
CA ASP A 861 3.37 -11.37 -24.69
C ASP A 861 3.12 -12.76 -25.33
N ILE A 862 4.16 -13.56 -25.51
CA ILE A 862 3.98 -14.99 -25.76
C ILE A 862 3.45 -15.55 -24.43
N SER A 863 2.14 -15.73 -24.37
CA SER A 863 1.45 -16.47 -23.31
C SER A 863 2.26 -17.71 -22.95
N ARG A 864 2.56 -17.90 -21.66
CA ARG A 864 3.37 -19.01 -21.13
C ARG A 864 2.72 -20.41 -21.36
N HIS A 865 1.61 -20.48 -22.09
CA HIS A 865 0.80 -21.65 -22.34
C HIS A 865 0.25 -21.72 -23.78
N THR A 866 1.05 -21.43 -24.80
CA THR A 866 0.63 -21.74 -26.19
C THR A 866 0.60 -23.26 -26.40
N ALA A 867 -0.51 -23.79 -26.91
CA ALA A 867 -0.67 -25.22 -27.22
C ALA A 867 0.27 -25.71 -28.35
N ARG A 868 0.87 -24.79 -29.11
CA ARG A 868 1.82 -25.06 -30.20
C ARG A 868 3.25 -24.70 -29.75
N THR A 869 4.17 -25.65 -29.85
CA THR A 869 5.60 -25.61 -29.47
C THR A 869 6.43 -26.22 -30.61
N ALA A 870 7.76 -26.09 -30.59
CA ALA A 870 8.60 -26.61 -31.68
C ALA A 870 8.52 -28.16 -31.83
N TRP A 871 8.07 -28.87 -30.79
CA TRP A 871 7.95 -30.33 -30.78
C TRP A 871 6.56 -30.86 -31.13
N ASN A 872 5.54 -30.00 -31.22
CA ASN A 872 4.18 -30.41 -31.58
C ASN A 872 3.58 -29.56 -32.72
N ASP A 873 4.43 -28.83 -33.43
CA ASP A 873 4.08 -28.01 -34.57
C ASP A 873 3.72 -28.89 -35.79
N PRO A 874 2.45 -28.95 -36.23
CA PRO A 874 2.05 -29.80 -37.34
C PRO A 874 2.62 -29.35 -38.70
N GLU A 875 3.15 -28.13 -38.81
CA GLU A 875 3.78 -27.63 -40.04
C GLU A 875 5.26 -28.03 -40.15
N ARG A 876 5.86 -28.58 -39.08
CA ARG A 876 7.26 -29.05 -39.08
C ARG A 876 7.33 -30.54 -39.40
N ASN A 877 8.26 -30.91 -40.28
CA ASN A 877 8.61 -32.31 -40.50
C ASN A 877 9.56 -32.79 -39.39
N LEU A 878 9.00 -33.18 -38.25
CA LEU A 878 9.77 -33.61 -37.09
C LEU A 878 10.16 -35.09 -37.20
N LEU A 879 11.47 -35.34 -37.22
CA LEU A 879 12.04 -36.67 -37.03
C LEU A 879 12.28 -36.90 -35.53
N GLN A 880 11.97 -38.07 -35.00
CA GLN A 880 12.19 -38.41 -33.59
C GLN A 880 13.15 -39.59 -33.42
N ALA A 881 13.96 -39.56 -32.36
CA ALA A 881 14.76 -40.70 -31.91
C ALA A 881 14.60 -40.89 -30.40
N ILE A 882 14.51 -42.14 -29.95
CA ILE A 882 14.41 -42.51 -28.53
C ILE A 882 15.64 -43.29 -28.11
N VAL A 883 16.27 -42.86 -27.02
CA VAL A 883 17.46 -43.48 -26.43
C VAL A 883 17.21 -43.80 -24.96
N SER A 884 17.51 -45.04 -24.58
CA SER A 884 17.56 -45.48 -23.19
C SER A 884 18.98 -45.40 -22.64
N TYR A 885 19.18 -44.56 -21.63
CA TYR A 885 20.43 -44.42 -20.89
C TYR A 885 20.37 -45.17 -19.56
N THR A 886 21.24 -46.15 -19.35
CA THR A 886 21.37 -46.89 -18.09
C THR A 886 22.59 -46.41 -17.33
N LEU A 887 22.38 -45.77 -16.20
CA LEU A 887 23.39 -45.32 -15.25
C LEU A 887 23.57 -46.37 -14.15
N GLN A 888 24.79 -46.82 -13.90
CA GLN A 888 25.05 -47.87 -12.89
C GLN A 888 26.36 -47.62 -12.15
N PRO A 889 26.45 -47.97 -10.85
CA PRO A 889 27.69 -47.88 -10.11
C PRO A 889 28.69 -48.93 -10.61
N VAL A 890 29.98 -48.59 -10.57
CA VAL A 890 31.07 -49.55 -10.74
C VAL A 890 31.46 -50.05 -9.35
N GLY A 891 31.58 -51.37 -9.20
CA GLY A 891 31.87 -52.03 -7.92
C GLY A 891 33.19 -51.54 -7.30
N ARG A 892 33.25 -51.48 -5.96
CA ARG A 892 34.46 -51.13 -5.21
C ARG A 892 35.47 -52.28 -5.23
N THR A 893 36.46 -52.21 -6.10
CA THR A 893 37.72 -52.98 -5.97
C THR A 893 38.84 -52.06 -5.49
N LEU A 894 39.98 -52.64 -5.09
CA LEU A 894 41.17 -51.86 -4.70
C LEU A 894 41.63 -50.86 -5.79
N ASP A 895 41.35 -51.17 -7.06
CA ASP A 895 41.85 -50.43 -8.22
C ASP A 895 40.74 -49.69 -9.00
N SER A 896 39.46 -49.82 -8.61
CA SER A 896 38.36 -49.13 -9.31
C SER A 896 37.14 -48.89 -8.44
N THR A 897 36.60 -47.68 -8.51
CA THR A 897 35.27 -47.25 -8.04
C THR A 897 34.74 -46.26 -9.07
N GLY A 898 33.44 -46.02 -9.17
CA GLY A 898 32.93 -45.05 -10.13
C GLY A 898 31.49 -45.29 -10.54
N TRP A 899 31.15 -44.84 -11.73
CA TRP A 899 29.86 -45.09 -12.36
C TRP A 899 30.08 -45.28 -13.85
N SER A 900 29.13 -45.93 -14.51
CA SER A 900 29.12 -46.12 -15.95
C SER A 900 27.77 -45.79 -16.52
N ILE A 901 27.76 -45.51 -17.82
CA ILE A 901 26.55 -45.25 -18.59
C ILE A 901 26.58 -46.04 -19.89
N THR A 902 25.44 -46.66 -20.18
CA THR A 902 25.19 -47.37 -21.43
C THR A 902 24.02 -46.71 -22.13
N ALA A 903 24.17 -46.40 -23.42
CA ALA A 903 23.11 -45.82 -24.24
C ALA A 903 22.64 -46.86 -25.27
N ASN A 904 21.34 -47.13 -25.28
CA ASN A 904 20.68 -48.02 -26.23
C ASN A 904 19.67 -47.23 -27.07
N VAL A 905 19.82 -47.23 -28.39
CA VAL A 905 18.90 -46.55 -29.30
C VAL A 905 17.69 -47.47 -29.54
N GLU A 906 16.53 -47.05 -29.07
CA GLU A 906 15.30 -47.83 -29.18
C GLU A 906 14.53 -47.52 -30.46
N GLU A 907 14.47 -46.24 -30.81
CA GLU A 907 13.81 -45.76 -32.01
C GLU A 907 14.71 -44.76 -32.73
N CYS A 908 14.90 -44.94 -34.03
CA CYS A 908 15.63 -44.03 -34.90
C CYS A 908 15.01 -44.10 -36.31
N PRO A 909 14.86 -42.98 -37.02
CA PRO A 909 14.33 -43.00 -38.39
C PRO A 909 15.19 -43.88 -39.31
N GLN A 910 14.56 -44.69 -40.17
CA GLN A 910 15.24 -45.77 -40.90
C GLN A 910 16.43 -45.30 -41.76
N GLU A 911 16.33 -44.13 -42.39
CA GLU A 911 17.36 -43.55 -43.25
C GLU A 911 18.53 -42.91 -42.49
N TYR A 912 18.45 -42.86 -41.16
CA TYR A 912 19.39 -42.15 -40.32
C TYR A 912 20.04 -43.06 -39.28
N ALA A 913 21.21 -42.66 -38.82
CA ALA A 913 21.93 -43.20 -37.69
C ALA A 913 22.09 -42.11 -36.62
N LEU A 914 21.84 -42.48 -35.37
CA LEU A 914 22.04 -41.60 -34.24
C LEU A 914 23.50 -41.65 -33.77
N HIS A 915 24.17 -40.51 -33.76
CA HIS A 915 25.51 -40.34 -33.24
C HIS A 915 25.44 -39.66 -31.88
N LEU A 916 25.94 -40.35 -30.86
CA LEU A 916 26.04 -39.82 -29.50
C LEU A 916 27.52 -39.56 -29.18
N ALA A 917 27.89 -38.31 -28.95
CA ALA A 917 29.24 -37.87 -28.60
C ALA A 917 29.25 -37.12 -27.25
N GLY A 918 30.44 -36.94 -26.66
CA GLY A 918 30.61 -36.46 -25.28
C GLY A 918 30.45 -37.56 -24.21
N TRP A 919 30.08 -38.77 -24.62
CA TRP A 919 30.02 -39.96 -23.75
C TRP A 919 31.19 -40.92 -23.97
N GLN A 920 32.19 -40.60 -24.80
CA GLN A 920 33.33 -41.49 -25.10
C GLN A 920 34.67 -40.89 -24.64
N THR A 921 35.32 -41.62 -23.75
CA THR A 921 36.75 -41.59 -23.37
C THR A 921 37.35 -40.36 -22.70
N ALA A 922 37.80 -40.57 -21.46
CA ALA A 922 39.16 -40.20 -21.07
C ALA A 922 39.82 -41.44 -20.44
N ASN A 923 40.54 -42.21 -21.27
CA ASN A 923 41.55 -43.15 -20.77
C ASN A 923 42.74 -42.28 -20.31
N VAL A 924 42.68 -41.76 -19.08
CA VAL A 924 43.86 -41.23 -18.40
C VAL A 924 44.38 -42.37 -17.55
N ALA A 925 45.54 -42.92 -17.92
CA ALA A 925 46.20 -43.93 -17.13
C ALA A 925 46.47 -43.36 -15.72
N GLY A 926 45.72 -43.80 -14.71
CA GLY A 926 45.99 -43.48 -13.30
C GLY A 926 44.81 -43.38 -12.34
N GLU A 927 43.60 -42.95 -12.74
CA GLU A 927 42.51 -42.64 -11.78
C GLU A 927 41.10 -43.00 -12.28
N ILE A 928 40.32 -43.69 -11.42
CA ILE A 928 38.85 -43.92 -11.38
C ILE A 928 38.14 -44.11 -12.76
N PRO A 929 37.91 -45.35 -13.22
CA PRO A 929 37.38 -45.63 -14.56
C PRO A 929 35.86 -45.40 -14.65
N TRP A 930 35.47 -44.49 -15.54
CA TRP A 930 34.17 -44.51 -16.22
C TRP A 930 34.29 -45.27 -17.54
N LYS A 931 33.39 -46.22 -17.80
CA LYS A 931 33.38 -47.03 -19.03
C LYS A 931 32.05 -46.78 -19.75
N SER A 932 32.08 -46.26 -20.97
CA SER A 932 30.90 -46.16 -21.82
C SER A 932 30.93 -47.25 -22.88
N THR A 933 29.81 -47.94 -23.05
CA THR A 933 29.63 -48.90 -24.15
C THR A 933 28.44 -48.42 -24.96
N VAL A 934 28.68 -47.92 -26.17
CA VAL A 934 27.61 -47.60 -27.12
C VAL A 934 27.47 -48.82 -28.03
N GLN A 935 26.45 -49.64 -27.80
CA GLN A 935 26.10 -50.71 -28.74
C GLN A 935 25.24 -50.10 -29.85
N THR A 936 25.81 -49.93 -31.03
CA THR A 936 25.06 -49.71 -32.26
C THR A 936 24.74 -51.08 -32.85
N MET A 937 23.47 -51.47 -32.91
CA MET A 937 23.09 -52.62 -33.72
C MET A 937 23.22 -52.24 -35.20
N SER A 938 24.30 -52.69 -35.85
CA SER A 938 24.40 -52.73 -37.30
C SER A 938 23.90 -54.08 -37.84
N GLU A 939 22.77 -54.02 -38.53
CA GLU A 939 22.33 -54.82 -39.69
C GLU A 939 21.91 -56.31 -39.57
N SER A 940 20.72 -56.53 -40.17
CA SER A 940 20.21 -57.69 -40.93
C SER A 940 19.39 -58.79 -40.23
N GLY A 941 18.18 -59.03 -40.76
CA GLY A 941 17.40 -60.26 -40.54
C GLY A 941 15.88 -60.07 -40.48
N THR A 942 15.20 -60.40 -41.58
CA THR A 942 13.76 -60.71 -41.62
C THR A 942 13.38 -61.90 -40.72
N ALA A 943 12.12 -61.88 -40.26
CA ALA A 943 11.36 -62.84 -39.43
C ALA A 943 11.36 -62.57 -37.92
#